data_AF-G0MV86-F1
#
_entry.id   AF-G0MV86-F1
#
_cell.length_a   1.000
_cell.length_b   1.000
_cell.length_c   1.000
_cell.angle_alpha   90.00
_cell.angle_beta   90.00
_cell.angle_gamma   90.00
#
_symmetry.space_group_name_H-M   'P 1'
#
loop_
_entity.id
_entity.type
_entity.pdbx_description
1 polymer ?
#
loop_
_entity_poly.entity_id
_entity_poly.type
_entity_poly.pdbx_seq_one_letter_code
_entity_poly.pdbx_strand_id
1 'polypeptide(L)'
;MRNSGSLIKNVKSFTLQRRHLSHLELRKSFYNFFKSKDHEILKSTSVIPNENDVSLLFTNAGMNQFKPQILSSTEPKRVANIQKCIRAGGKHNDLDDVGKDLHHQTFFEMMGNWSFNDAFSKEEACRFAWEYLVDTLGIDDDRLYVSYFAGIECLGLLEDHECREIWKKIGVPPERILPFVAENFWEMGSVGPCGPCTEIHYDQIGGRNAASLVNVDDSVVEIWNIVFMSNVRDSSGKIHQLGKNHIDTGMGFERLLSVVQNKNSNFETDVFMPLMNKISSLTGRGLKYNGSLKSREDAVFRLVADHVRAVTVAISDGVTPDGTGRGFIVRKMMRRSFLQGNSKLGIDRFALSDLVPTVISTMKEVYPEMETSSDNIIRLFKEEEAQFWKTVDKAKKMFDSLSTESRSSVFSGRKAFNLFETYGLPLSVTIELARNIGKEVDEKEFEKCQLEAQKLSRNASQFKLPISAGEFPTHSDKEKYSYGFKAGKYEFPQVETRILQVYKNQENADCLEENEKGAVLLENCQFYGEQGGQNSDVGTLLIDNKVVFEVESAKKLENGAVTVLFGRAFHRIHKDLRVRQQLDEKRREGVMKAHSATHLLNWALQKSGLGYGQKGSSVDCNRLRFDYLTSEEVVEKDQKTEILKQCEKEMNEFIRVGGETIVNETTIEGAKNIENLQSDIKEDRIGESSVRVVSLGTGSDVPVECCSGTHVHNINMVSEIAILSDKSMGHRLRRIIAVTGEEAQSCREYANEVYEELKNKEPKERVKAAKKIDWKRIPLVDQSRISSVVKLKK
;
A
#
# COMPACT_ATOMS: atom_id res chain seq x y z
N MET A 1 -53.41 27.89 57.53
CA MET A 1 -52.24 28.79 57.66
C MET A 1 -51.04 27.91 58.00
N ARG A 2 -50.32 27.44 56.98
CA ARG A 2 -49.01 27.94 56.50
C ARG A 2 -47.81 27.48 57.34
N ASN A 3 -46.91 26.80 56.63
CA ASN A 3 -45.46 26.68 56.82
C ASN A 3 -44.93 25.66 57.83
N SER A 4 -44.82 24.41 57.38
CA SER A 4 -43.71 23.51 57.75
C SER A 4 -43.21 22.86 56.47
N GLY A 5 -42.06 23.32 55.96
CA GLY A 5 -41.49 22.79 54.73
C GLY A 5 -40.45 23.72 54.12
N SER A 6 -39.22 23.65 54.64
CA SER A 6 -37.98 24.04 53.94
C SER A 6 -36.89 24.18 54.99
N LEU A 7 -36.01 23.18 55.13
CA LEU A 7 -34.60 23.34 55.53
C LEU A 7 -33.86 22.00 55.71
N ILE A 8 -34.08 20.99 54.85
CA ILE A 8 -33.12 19.87 54.72
C ILE A 8 -33.06 19.41 53.26
N LYS A 9 -32.39 20.19 52.41
CA LYS A 9 -31.78 19.72 51.16
C LYS A 9 -30.45 20.45 50.99
N ASN A 10 -29.45 20.03 51.75
CA ASN A 10 -28.09 20.53 51.61
C ASN A 10 -27.10 19.39 51.90
N VAL A 11 -27.12 18.34 51.07
CA VAL A 11 -25.98 17.41 50.96
C VAL A 11 -25.96 16.84 49.53
N LYS A 12 -24.77 16.88 48.91
CA LYS A 12 -24.37 16.41 47.57
C LYS A 12 -24.29 17.47 46.47
N SER A 13 -23.44 18.47 46.70
CA SER A 13 -22.60 19.03 45.63
C SER A 13 -21.15 18.78 46.04
N PHE A 14 -20.65 17.58 45.78
CA PHE A 14 -19.22 17.40 45.59
C PHE A 14 -19.00 17.75 44.12
N THR A 15 -18.71 19.01 43.83
CA THR A 15 -18.16 19.39 42.53
C THR A 15 -16.87 18.59 42.38
N LEU A 16 -16.87 17.51 41.60
CA LEU A 16 -15.65 16.83 41.21
C LEU A 16 -14.81 17.90 40.50
N GLN A 17 -13.77 18.38 41.17
CA GLN A 17 -12.85 19.34 40.58
C GLN A 17 -12.26 18.66 39.35
N ARG A 18 -12.51 19.21 38.15
CA ARG A 18 -12.10 18.64 36.86
C ARG A 18 -10.63 18.24 36.93
N ARG A 19 -10.35 16.94 36.92
CA ARG A 19 -8.97 16.45 36.98
C ARG A 19 -8.32 16.71 35.63
N HIS A 20 -7.36 17.62 35.59
CA HIS A 20 -6.49 17.78 34.41
C HIS A 20 -5.58 16.55 34.28
N LEU A 21 -6.10 15.49 33.66
CA LEU A 21 -5.32 14.29 33.41
C LEU A 21 -4.31 14.55 32.28
N SER A 22 -3.07 14.12 32.50
CA SER A 22 -2.08 13.99 31.43
C SER A 22 -2.47 12.90 30.42
N HIS A 23 -1.84 12.92 29.25
CA HIS A 23 -1.99 11.88 28.22
C HIS A 23 -1.77 10.45 28.78
N LEU A 24 -0.86 10.27 29.74
CA LEU A 24 -0.60 8.95 30.36
C LEU A 24 -1.67 8.56 31.37
N GLU A 25 -2.11 9.51 32.19
CA GLU A 25 -3.16 9.27 33.19
C GLU A 25 -4.51 8.98 32.53
N LEU A 26 -4.83 9.64 31.41
CA LEU A 26 -6.05 9.38 30.65
C LEU A 26 -6.07 7.96 30.08
N ARG A 27 -4.96 7.51 29.46
CA ARG A 27 -4.84 6.11 28.97
C ARG A 27 -4.95 5.10 30.11
N LYS A 28 -4.28 5.34 31.25
CA LYS A 28 -4.38 4.47 32.44
C LYS A 28 -5.80 4.44 32.99
N SER A 29 -6.49 5.58 33.04
CA SER A 29 -7.89 5.70 33.45
C SER A 29 -8.80 4.83 32.58
N PHE A 30 -8.64 4.90 31.26
CA PHE A 30 -9.40 4.08 30.30
C PHE A 30 -9.22 2.57 30.56
N TYR A 31 -7.97 2.12 30.65
CA TYR A 31 -7.68 0.70 30.91
C TYR A 31 -8.22 0.23 32.25
N ASN A 32 -8.06 1.02 33.32
CA ASN A 32 -8.57 0.66 34.64
C ASN A 32 -10.10 0.60 34.67
N PHE A 33 -10.78 1.54 34.01
CA PHE A 33 -12.23 1.56 33.92
C PHE A 33 -12.75 0.30 33.22
N PHE A 34 -12.28 -0.01 32.02
CA PHE A 34 -12.79 -1.17 31.28
C PHE A 34 -12.36 -2.50 31.89
N LYS A 35 -11.19 -2.57 32.54
CA LYS A 35 -10.79 -3.72 33.34
C LYS A 35 -11.75 -3.96 34.52
N SER A 36 -12.26 -2.91 35.15
CA SER A 36 -13.27 -3.02 36.21
C SER A 36 -14.66 -3.44 35.72
N LYS A 37 -14.89 -3.39 34.40
CA LYS A 37 -16.10 -3.88 33.72
C LYS A 37 -15.85 -5.23 33.03
N ASP A 38 -14.90 -6.01 33.53
CA ASP A 38 -14.52 -7.34 33.05
C ASP A 38 -14.09 -7.41 31.57
N HIS A 39 -13.56 -6.32 31.01
CA HIS A 39 -12.96 -6.36 29.67
C HIS A 39 -11.52 -6.88 29.76
N GLU A 40 -11.15 -7.78 28.85
CA GLU A 40 -9.75 -8.14 28.62
C GLU A 40 -9.03 -6.98 27.95
N ILE A 41 -7.96 -6.49 28.59
CA ILE A 41 -7.16 -5.39 28.03
C ILE A 41 -6.11 -5.96 27.07
N LEU A 42 -6.24 -5.61 25.79
CA LEU A 42 -5.32 -6.03 24.73
C LEU A 42 -4.31 -4.93 24.41
N LYS A 43 -3.18 -5.30 23.82
CA LYS A 43 -2.21 -4.33 23.25
C LYS A 43 -2.70 -3.82 21.90
N SER A 44 -2.22 -2.65 21.48
CA SER A 44 -2.41 -2.18 20.11
C SER A 44 -1.74 -3.14 19.13
N THR A 45 -2.38 -3.39 17.99
CA THR A 45 -1.73 -4.02 16.83
C THR A 45 -1.00 -2.98 15.97
N SER A 46 -0.25 -3.46 14.99
CA SER A 46 0.43 -2.63 13.99
C SER A 46 -0.54 -1.75 13.19
N VAL A 47 -0.07 -0.59 12.73
CA VAL A 47 -0.75 0.23 11.72
C VAL A 47 -0.74 -0.43 10.33
N ILE A 48 0.07 -1.48 10.14
CA ILE A 48 0.00 -2.37 8.98
C ILE A 48 -1.14 -3.37 9.24
N PRO A 49 -2.20 -3.38 8.40
CA PRO A 49 -3.27 -4.37 8.51
C PRO A 49 -2.75 -5.79 8.39
N ASN A 50 -3.54 -6.75 8.87
CA ASN A 50 -3.29 -8.17 8.65
C ASN A 50 -3.08 -8.45 7.14
N GLU A 51 -2.12 -9.30 6.77
CA GLU A 51 -1.81 -9.55 5.34
C GLU A 51 -3.00 -10.11 4.54
N ASN A 52 -3.93 -10.79 5.21
CA ASN A 52 -5.18 -11.28 4.59
C ASN A 52 -6.18 -10.16 4.32
N ASP A 53 -5.98 -8.97 4.90
CA ASP A 53 -6.83 -7.80 4.69
C ASP A 53 -6.28 -6.90 3.57
N VAL A 54 -6.50 -7.34 2.33
CA VAL A 54 -6.14 -6.58 1.12
C VAL A 54 -7.01 -5.34 0.90
N SER A 55 -8.03 -5.11 1.73
CA SER A 55 -8.96 -3.98 1.58
C SER A 55 -8.42 -2.66 2.14
N LEU A 56 -7.41 -2.73 3.02
CA LEU A 56 -6.90 -1.57 3.75
C LEU A 56 -5.42 -1.30 3.49
N LEU A 57 -5.10 -0.02 3.29
CA LEU A 57 -3.72 0.44 3.21
C LEU A 57 -3.12 0.56 4.61
N PHE A 58 -3.82 1.15 5.56
CA PHE A 58 -3.43 1.22 6.97
C PHE A 58 -4.59 0.80 7.86
N THR A 59 -4.28 0.34 9.07
CA THR A 59 -5.28 0.20 10.13
C THR A 59 -5.84 1.59 10.42
N ASN A 60 -7.11 1.83 10.05
CA ASN A 60 -7.75 3.14 10.12
C ASN A 60 -8.81 3.24 11.23
N ALA A 61 -9.09 2.13 11.90
CA ALA A 61 -10.02 2.03 13.01
C ALA A 61 -9.70 0.80 13.89
N GLY A 62 -10.19 0.85 15.14
CA GLY A 62 -9.91 -0.14 16.16
C GLY A 62 -10.47 -1.53 15.86
N MET A 63 -11.64 -1.63 15.21
CA MET A 63 -12.27 -2.91 14.89
C MET A 63 -11.52 -3.75 13.84
N ASN A 64 -10.63 -3.14 13.05
CA ASN A 64 -9.93 -3.83 11.96
C ASN A 64 -9.14 -5.05 12.43
N GLN A 65 -8.55 -4.98 13.63
CA GLN A 65 -7.80 -6.07 14.24
C GLN A 65 -8.70 -7.28 14.62
N PHE A 66 -10.01 -7.07 14.69
CA PHE A 66 -11.01 -8.06 15.10
C PHE A 66 -11.89 -8.57 13.96
N LYS A 67 -11.59 -8.22 12.70
CA LYS A 67 -12.34 -8.70 11.52
C LYS A 67 -12.55 -10.22 11.53
N PRO A 68 -11.54 -11.06 11.78
CA PRO A 68 -11.74 -12.51 11.86
C PRO A 68 -12.73 -12.89 12.97
N GLN A 69 -12.61 -12.31 14.16
CA GLN A 69 -13.48 -12.59 15.30
C GLN A 69 -14.94 -12.21 15.03
N ILE A 70 -15.17 -11.08 14.35
CA ILE A 70 -16.52 -10.63 13.97
C ILE A 70 -17.15 -11.59 12.94
N LEU A 71 -16.35 -12.14 12.03
CA LEU A 71 -16.85 -12.97 10.93
C LEU A 71 -16.96 -14.47 11.27
N SER A 72 -16.12 -14.99 12.17
CA SER A 72 -16.00 -16.45 12.37
C SER A 72 -15.99 -16.92 13.83
N SER A 73 -15.91 -16.04 14.82
CA SER A 73 -15.94 -16.46 16.23
C SER A 73 -17.36 -16.67 16.74
N THR A 74 -17.56 -17.69 17.57
CA THR A 74 -18.85 -17.96 18.24
C THR A 74 -18.84 -17.67 19.75
N GLU A 75 -17.66 -17.43 20.33
CA GLU A 75 -17.50 -17.23 21.77
C GLU A 75 -17.83 -15.78 22.19
N PRO A 76 -18.62 -15.58 23.26
CA PRO A 76 -18.83 -14.27 23.87
C PRO A 76 -17.53 -13.74 24.48
N LYS A 77 -17.12 -12.55 24.06
CA LYS A 77 -15.89 -11.92 24.57
C LYS A 77 -16.02 -10.40 24.65
N ARG A 78 -15.51 -9.82 25.74
CA ARG A 78 -15.42 -8.37 25.97
C ARG A 78 -13.95 -7.96 25.99
N VAL A 79 -13.54 -7.01 25.14
CA VAL A 79 -12.14 -6.56 25.07
C VAL A 79 -12.06 -5.04 24.99
N ALA A 80 -10.97 -4.45 25.47
CA ALA A 80 -10.70 -3.03 25.30
C ALA A 80 -9.22 -2.79 24.99
N ASN A 81 -8.94 -1.82 24.11
CA ASN A 81 -7.58 -1.40 23.78
C ASN A 81 -7.55 0.06 23.31
N ILE A 82 -6.32 0.55 23.10
CA ILE A 82 -6.05 1.82 22.44
C ILE A 82 -5.27 1.49 21.18
N GLN A 83 -5.90 1.61 20.02
CA GLN A 83 -5.37 1.17 18.73
C GLN A 83 -4.72 2.33 17.97
N LYS A 84 -3.47 2.15 17.56
CA LYS A 84 -2.78 3.00 16.58
C LYS A 84 -3.53 3.01 15.25
N CYS A 85 -3.99 4.17 14.79
CA CYS A 85 -4.74 4.32 13.55
C CYS A 85 -4.10 5.34 12.61
N ILE A 86 -4.01 5.02 11.32
CA ILE A 86 -3.60 5.97 10.27
C ILE A 86 -4.71 6.12 9.24
N ARG A 87 -5.16 7.36 9.02
CA ARG A 87 -6.12 7.76 7.97
C ARG A 87 -5.41 8.59 6.90
N ALA A 88 -4.63 7.89 6.09
CA ALA A 88 -3.91 8.48 4.97
C ALA A 88 -3.99 7.56 3.75
N GLY A 89 -4.78 7.96 2.75
CA GLY A 89 -5.11 7.18 1.56
C GLY A 89 -6.31 6.23 1.72
N GLY A 90 -7.00 5.91 0.61
CA GLY A 90 -8.22 5.08 0.62
C GLY A 90 -9.51 5.89 0.79
N LYS A 91 -10.59 5.23 1.27
CA LYS A 91 -11.92 5.85 1.49
C LYS A 91 -11.89 6.91 2.60
N HIS A 92 -11.17 6.64 3.68
CA HIS A 92 -10.99 7.54 4.82
C HIS A 92 -9.60 8.17 4.75
N ASN A 93 -9.52 9.45 4.41
CA ASN A 93 -8.26 10.12 4.11
C ASN A 93 -8.26 11.56 4.63
N ASP A 94 -7.62 11.76 5.77
CA ASP A 94 -7.57 13.07 6.45
C ASP A 94 -6.29 13.84 6.07
N LEU A 95 -5.44 13.25 5.23
CA LEU A 95 -4.13 13.78 4.86
C LEU A 95 -4.18 15.21 4.35
N ASP A 96 -5.21 15.57 3.59
CA ASP A 96 -5.33 16.91 3.01
C ASP A 96 -5.99 17.91 3.97
N ASP A 97 -6.62 17.45 5.06
CA ASP A 97 -7.31 18.28 6.04
C ASP A 97 -6.44 18.64 7.23
N VAL A 98 -5.43 17.81 7.55
CA VAL A 98 -4.44 18.13 8.58
C VAL A 98 -3.83 19.52 8.37
N GLY A 99 -3.93 20.33 9.43
CA GLY A 99 -3.45 21.70 9.47
C GLY A 99 -4.50 22.75 9.09
N LYS A 100 -5.62 22.38 8.47
CA LYS A 100 -6.71 23.33 8.15
C LYS A 100 -7.64 23.58 9.33
N ASP A 101 -7.83 22.59 10.19
CA ASP A 101 -8.60 22.68 11.42
C ASP A 101 -7.73 22.37 12.65
N LEU A 102 -8.38 22.18 13.81
CA LEU A 102 -7.74 21.97 15.12
C LEU A 102 -7.82 20.51 15.61
N HIS A 103 -8.42 19.59 14.85
CA HIS A 103 -8.78 18.26 15.35
C HIS A 103 -8.46 17.08 14.41
N HIS A 104 -8.32 17.29 13.09
CA HIS A 104 -7.93 16.24 12.15
C HIS A 104 -6.45 15.91 12.23
N GLN A 105 -6.16 14.61 12.11
CA GLN A 105 -4.84 14.02 12.23
C GLN A 105 -4.70 12.88 11.22
N THR A 106 -3.51 12.70 10.64
CA THR A 106 -3.24 11.50 9.84
C THR A 106 -3.03 10.29 10.72
N PHE A 107 -2.47 10.48 11.92
CA PHE A 107 -2.29 9.46 12.93
C PHE A 107 -2.96 9.88 14.23
N PHE A 108 -3.78 8.98 14.77
CA PHE A 108 -4.44 9.16 16.06
C PHE A 108 -4.59 7.81 16.76
N GLU A 109 -4.85 7.86 18.06
CA GLU A 109 -5.11 6.67 18.87
C GLU A 109 -6.63 6.51 19.05
N MET A 110 -7.16 5.37 18.63
CA MET A 110 -8.57 5.04 18.82
C MET A 110 -8.73 4.19 20.09
N MET A 111 -9.28 4.80 21.13
CA MET A 111 -9.71 4.09 22.33
C MET A 111 -11.01 3.34 22.01
N GLY A 112 -11.07 2.05 22.30
CA GLY A 112 -12.26 1.28 21.99
C GLY A 112 -12.49 0.13 22.97
N ASN A 113 -13.75 -0.24 23.08
CA ASN A 113 -14.19 -1.44 23.77
C ASN A 113 -15.16 -2.20 22.85
N TRP A 114 -15.01 -3.51 22.80
CA TRP A 114 -15.73 -4.37 21.87
C TRP A 114 -16.47 -5.47 22.60
N SER A 115 -17.66 -5.76 22.10
CA SER A 115 -18.49 -6.90 22.45
C SER A 115 -18.56 -7.83 21.25
N PHE A 116 -18.21 -9.09 21.43
CA PHE A 116 -18.44 -10.11 20.42
C PHE A 116 -19.52 -11.08 20.91
N ASN A 117 -20.42 -11.47 20.02
CA ASN A 117 -21.42 -12.51 20.26
C ASN A 117 -22.33 -12.21 21.47
N ASP A 118 -22.92 -11.01 21.49
CA ASP A 118 -23.84 -10.55 22.53
C ASP A 118 -23.24 -10.54 23.95
N ALA A 119 -21.92 -10.39 24.08
CA ALA A 119 -21.24 -10.38 25.37
C ALA A 119 -21.71 -9.25 26.30
N PHE A 120 -22.12 -8.11 25.76
CA PHE A 120 -22.90 -7.06 26.43
C PHE A 120 -23.86 -6.37 25.45
N SER A 121 -24.91 -5.77 26.01
CA SER A 121 -26.05 -5.13 25.33
C SER A 121 -25.77 -3.69 24.90
N LYS A 122 -26.63 -3.13 24.02
CA LYS A 122 -26.61 -1.71 23.67
C LYS A 122 -26.74 -0.80 24.90
N GLU A 123 -27.60 -1.19 25.86
CA GLU A 123 -27.79 -0.42 27.10
C GLU A 123 -26.51 -0.36 27.94
N GLU A 124 -25.81 -1.49 28.10
CA GLU A 124 -24.51 -1.52 28.78
C GLU A 124 -23.48 -0.64 28.05
N ALA A 125 -23.44 -0.67 26.72
CA ALA A 125 -22.52 0.14 25.92
C ALA A 125 -22.70 1.65 26.19
N CYS A 126 -23.92 2.16 26.08
CA CYS A 126 -24.22 3.57 26.32
C CYS A 126 -23.98 3.96 27.80
N ARG A 127 -24.32 3.06 28.73
CA ARG A 127 -24.10 3.28 30.17
C ARG A 127 -22.62 3.37 30.51
N PHE A 128 -21.78 2.48 29.98
CA PHE A 128 -20.33 2.53 30.19
C PHE A 128 -19.72 3.79 29.59
N ALA A 129 -20.18 4.21 28.41
CA ALA A 129 -19.71 5.46 27.81
C ALA A 129 -20.04 6.68 28.70
N TRP A 130 -21.27 6.76 29.19
CA TRP A 130 -21.70 7.84 30.08
C TRP A 130 -20.97 7.82 31.43
N GLU A 131 -20.87 6.66 32.07
CA GLU A 131 -20.17 6.48 33.35
C GLU A 131 -18.67 6.82 33.22
N TYR A 132 -18.04 6.49 32.10
CA TYR A 132 -16.65 6.86 31.87
C TYR A 132 -16.50 8.37 31.67
N LEU A 133 -17.26 8.99 30.77
CA LEU A 133 -17.13 10.42 30.46
C LEU A 133 -17.54 11.31 31.64
N VAL A 134 -18.71 11.06 32.23
CA VAL A 134 -19.29 11.93 33.26
C VAL A 134 -18.79 11.55 34.65
N ASP A 135 -18.99 10.30 35.08
CA ASP A 135 -18.69 9.92 36.47
C ASP A 135 -17.18 9.74 36.71
N THR A 136 -16.45 9.18 35.75
CA THR A 136 -15.02 8.87 35.91
C THR A 136 -14.13 10.06 35.54
N LEU A 137 -14.37 10.70 34.39
CA LEU A 137 -13.56 11.83 33.92
C LEU A 137 -14.08 13.19 34.41
N GLY A 138 -15.31 13.29 34.89
CA GLY A 138 -15.90 14.55 35.34
C GLY A 138 -16.14 15.53 34.19
N ILE A 139 -16.49 15.04 33.00
CA ILE A 139 -16.91 15.88 31.89
C ILE A 139 -18.32 16.40 32.19
N ASP A 140 -18.51 17.72 32.02
CA ASP A 140 -19.79 18.36 32.26
C ASP A 140 -20.87 17.78 31.31
N ASP A 141 -21.87 17.13 31.88
CA ASP A 141 -22.95 16.47 31.16
C ASP A 141 -23.87 17.46 30.43
N ASP A 142 -23.91 18.71 30.89
CA ASP A 142 -24.67 19.78 30.24
C ASP A 142 -24.10 20.23 28.89
N ARG A 143 -22.91 19.75 28.53
CA ARG A 143 -22.22 20.03 27.26
C ARG A 143 -22.23 18.84 26.30
N LEU A 144 -22.78 17.70 26.72
CA LEU A 144 -22.87 16.49 25.92
C LEU A 144 -24.18 16.43 25.13
N TYR A 145 -24.05 16.04 23.87
CA TYR A 145 -25.16 15.75 22.95
C TYR A 145 -24.97 14.32 22.46
N VAL A 146 -26.06 13.59 22.27
CA VAL A 146 -26.02 12.22 21.76
C VAL A 146 -26.92 12.10 20.54
N SER A 147 -26.54 11.25 19.60
CA SER A 147 -27.30 11.01 18.38
C SER A 147 -27.91 9.60 18.33
N TYR A 148 -28.89 9.37 17.47
CA TYR A 148 -29.41 8.03 17.18
C TYR A 148 -29.87 7.92 15.73
N PHE A 149 -29.86 6.69 15.21
CA PHE A 149 -30.26 6.42 13.84
C PHE A 149 -31.76 6.63 13.62
N ALA A 150 -32.11 7.55 12.72
CA ALA A 150 -33.48 7.96 12.41
C ALA A 150 -34.19 7.02 11.41
N GLY A 151 -33.50 6.02 10.85
CA GLY A 151 -34.05 5.11 9.85
C GLY A 151 -33.90 5.59 8.40
N ILE A 152 -33.95 4.64 7.46
CA ILE A 152 -34.03 4.88 6.02
C ILE A 152 -35.12 3.96 5.46
N GLU A 153 -36.34 4.49 5.36
CA GLU A 153 -37.53 3.71 4.97
C GLU A 153 -37.38 3.07 3.57
N CYS A 154 -36.75 3.76 2.62
CA CYS A 154 -36.53 3.24 1.26
C CYS A 154 -35.52 2.07 1.19
N LEU A 155 -34.74 1.83 2.24
CA LEU A 155 -33.83 0.69 2.38
C LEU A 155 -34.36 -0.37 3.36
N GLY A 156 -35.58 -0.19 3.89
CA GLY A 156 -36.16 -1.07 4.90
C GLY A 156 -35.48 -1.00 6.26
N LEU A 157 -34.72 0.07 6.54
CA LEU A 157 -34.03 0.29 7.80
C LEU A 157 -34.89 1.18 8.71
N LEU A 158 -35.30 0.67 9.87
CA LEU A 158 -36.16 1.38 10.82
C LEU A 158 -35.37 2.31 11.75
N GLU A 159 -36.05 3.28 12.37
CA GLU A 159 -35.52 4.12 13.44
C GLU A 159 -35.04 3.27 14.64
N ASP A 160 -33.88 3.58 15.20
CA ASP A 160 -33.36 2.95 16.42
C ASP A 160 -34.00 3.58 17.68
N HIS A 161 -35.30 3.32 17.86
CA HIS A 161 -36.06 3.77 19.03
C HIS A 161 -35.47 3.24 20.35
N GLU A 162 -34.86 2.05 20.33
CA GLU A 162 -34.22 1.45 21.51
C GLU A 162 -33.08 2.33 22.01
N CYS A 163 -32.17 2.75 21.12
CA CYS A 163 -31.07 3.65 21.47
C CYS A 163 -31.57 4.98 22.05
N ARG A 164 -32.62 5.56 21.45
CA ARG A 164 -33.24 6.81 21.94
C ARG A 164 -33.76 6.66 23.37
N GLU A 165 -34.45 5.57 23.67
CA GLU A 165 -34.99 5.32 25.02
C GLU A 165 -33.88 5.00 26.04
N ILE A 166 -32.80 4.32 25.62
CA ILE A 166 -31.62 4.10 26.47
C ILE A 166 -31.04 5.45 26.94
N TRP A 167 -30.83 6.40 26.04
CA TRP A 167 -30.29 7.72 26.41
C TRP A 167 -31.21 8.51 27.35
N LYS A 168 -32.54 8.44 27.13
CA LYS A 168 -33.51 9.03 28.06
C LYS A 168 -33.43 8.41 29.45
N LYS A 169 -33.28 7.08 29.55
CA LYS A 169 -33.13 6.36 30.83
C LYS A 169 -31.83 6.71 31.54
N ILE A 170 -30.75 6.94 30.80
CA ILE A 170 -29.46 7.41 31.34
C ILE A 170 -29.60 8.82 31.93
N GLY A 171 -30.52 9.63 31.40
CA GLY A 171 -30.85 10.96 31.93
C GLY A 171 -30.52 12.11 30.97
N VAL A 172 -30.19 11.82 29.70
CA VAL A 172 -29.92 12.85 28.71
C VAL A 172 -31.21 13.61 28.38
N PRO A 173 -31.22 14.96 28.41
CA PRO A 173 -32.41 15.73 28.06
C PRO A 173 -32.89 15.46 26.62
N PRO A 174 -34.21 15.36 26.36
CA PRO A 174 -34.74 15.06 25.03
C PRO A 174 -34.25 15.97 23.91
N GLU A 175 -34.02 17.26 24.19
CA GLU A 175 -33.50 18.25 23.26
C GLU A 175 -32.03 18.05 22.87
N ARG A 176 -31.32 17.12 23.54
CA ARG A 176 -29.94 16.73 23.23
C ARG A 176 -29.81 15.30 22.72
N ILE A 177 -30.93 14.62 22.46
CA ILE A 177 -30.99 13.30 21.83
C ILE A 177 -31.45 13.49 20.38
N LEU A 178 -30.49 13.53 19.45
CA LEU A 178 -30.68 14.05 18.11
C LEU A 178 -30.81 12.94 17.06
N PRO A 179 -31.81 12.99 16.16
CA PRO A 179 -31.93 12.03 15.06
C PRO A 179 -30.97 12.37 13.91
N PHE A 180 -30.16 11.40 13.45
CA PHE A 180 -29.43 11.49 12.18
C PHE A 180 -29.58 10.22 11.35
N VAL A 181 -29.22 10.31 10.06
CA VAL A 181 -29.41 9.22 9.10
C VAL A 181 -28.06 8.68 8.63
N ALA A 182 -27.34 9.45 7.81
CA ALA A 182 -26.10 8.98 7.18
C ALA A 182 -24.96 8.83 8.19
N GLU A 183 -24.92 9.74 9.17
CA GLU A 183 -23.91 9.79 10.22
C GLU A 183 -24.10 8.62 11.22
N ASN A 184 -25.34 8.21 11.47
CA ASN A 184 -25.67 7.14 12.42
C ASN A 184 -25.86 5.75 11.79
N PHE A 185 -25.31 5.52 10.58
CA PHE A 185 -25.28 4.18 9.99
C PHE A 185 -23.86 3.83 9.56
N TRP A 186 -23.21 2.96 10.34
CA TRP A 186 -21.82 2.58 10.12
C TRP A 186 -21.70 1.36 9.22
N GLU A 187 -20.71 1.39 8.33
CA GLU A 187 -20.43 0.31 7.39
C GLU A 187 -18.94 0.05 7.27
N MET A 188 -18.55 -1.22 7.35
CA MET A 188 -17.14 -1.62 7.19
C MET A 188 -16.60 -1.33 5.79
N GLY A 189 -17.46 -1.38 4.77
CA GLY A 189 -17.08 -1.23 3.36
C GLY A 189 -18.29 -1.43 2.43
N SER A 190 -18.02 -1.68 1.15
CA SER A 190 -19.10 -2.01 0.19
C SER A 190 -19.72 -3.39 0.43
N VAL A 191 -19.04 -4.25 1.21
CA VAL A 191 -19.46 -5.59 1.65
C VAL A 191 -18.96 -5.79 3.08
N GLY A 192 -19.76 -6.46 3.92
CA GLY A 192 -19.40 -6.88 5.28
C GLY A 192 -20.30 -6.29 6.39
N PRO A 193 -19.90 -6.44 7.67
CA PRO A 193 -20.70 -6.01 8.81
C PRO A 193 -21.03 -4.51 8.77
N CYS A 194 -22.25 -4.20 9.18
CA CYS A 194 -22.78 -2.84 9.28
C CYS A 194 -23.90 -2.76 10.34
N GLY A 195 -24.27 -1.54 10.72
CA GLY A 195 -25.35 -1.35 11.69
C GLY A 195 -25.57 0.11 12.08
N PRO A 196 -26.68 0.38 12.78
CA PRO A 196 -26.91 1.71 13.36
C PRO A 196 -25.84 2.01 14.41
N CYS A 197 -25.57 3.29 14.62
CA CYS A 197 -24.68 3.74 15.69
C CYS A 197 -25.26 4.95 16.42
N THR A 198 -24.65 5.28 17.55
CA THR A 198 -24.89 6.51 18.30
C THR A 198 -23.55 7.21 18.49
N GLU A 199 -23.53 8.52 18.34
CA GLU A 199 -22.35 9.35 18.56
C GLU A 199 -22.58 10.22 19.79
N ILE A 200 -21.50 10.49 20.52
CA ILE A 200 -21.45 11.42 21.64
C ILE A 200 -20.61 12.61 21.20
N HIS A 201 -21.21 13.80 21.27
CA HIS A 201 -20.59 15.07 20.91
C HIS A 201 -20.44 15.97 22.14
N TYR A 202 -19.38 16.78 22.13
CA TYR A 202 -19.09 17.73 23.19
C TYR A 202 -19.00 19.15 22.65
N ASP A 203 -19.80 20.07 23.20
CA ASP A 203 -19.74 21.50 22.91
C ASP A 203 -18.56 22.14 23.64
N GLN A 204 -17.53 22.58 22.89
CA GLN A 204 -16.33 23.22 23.42
C GLN A 204 -16.57 24.62 23.99
N ILE A 205 -17.70 25.27 23.69
CA ILE A 205 -18.06 26.59 24.24
C ILE A 205 -18.86 26.46 25.54
N GLY A 206 -19.90 25.62 25.54
CA GLY A 206 -20.78 25.42 26.69
C GLY A 206 -21.70 26.63 26.98
N GLY A 207 -22.58 26.49 27.97
CA GLY A 207 -23.51 27.56 28.36
C GLY A 207 -24.56 27.95 27.30
N ARG A 208 -24.77 27.09 26.30
CA ARG A 208 -25.71 27.28 25.18
C ARG A 208 -26.38 25.97 24.78
N ASN A 209 -27.45 26.06 24.00
CA ASN A 209 -27.97 24.91 23.27
C ASN A 209 -27.29 24.84 21.89
N ALA A 210 -26.50 23.80 21.66
CA ALA A 210 -25.71 23.57 20.45
C ALA A 210 -26.27 22.41 19.60
N ALA A 211 -27.50 21.97 19.85
CA ALA A 211 -28.12 20.85 19.13
C ALA A 211 -28.09 21.03 17.59
N SER A 212 -28.34 22.25 17.10
CA SER A 212 -28.30 22.55 15.66
C SER A 212 -26.88 22.67 15.09
N LEU A 213 -25.85 22.58 15.91
CA LEU A 213 -24.43 22.68 15.52
C LEU A 213 -23.73 21.31 15.49
N VAL A 214 -24.36 20.27 16.05
CA VAL A 214 -23.85 18.88 16.02
C VAL A 214 -23.69 18.43 14.57
N ASN A 215 -22.51 17.89 14.22
CA ASN A 215 -22.12 17.49 12.86
C ASN A 215 -22.17 18.63 11.81
N VAL A 216 -22.18 19.90 12.25
CA VAL A 216 -22.21 21.09 11.38
C VAL A 216 -21.04 22.04 11.67
N ASP A 217 -20.69 22.26 12.94
CA ASP A 217 -19.70 23.26 13.35
C ASP A 217 -18.58 22.64 14.21
N ASP A 218 -17.33 23.07 13.95
CA ASP A 218 -16.13 22.56 14.63
C ASP A 218 -16.10 22.82 16.14
N SER A 219 -16.94 23.72 16.66
CA SER A 219 -17.07 23.97 18.10
C SER A 219 -17.80 22.83 18.84
N VAL A 220 -18.43 21.90 18.12
CA VAL A 220 -19.08 20.72 18.69
C VAL A 220 -18.41 19.47 18.11
N VAL A 221 -17.55 18.84 18.90
CA VAL A 221 -16.69 17.75 18.44
C VAL A 221 -17.28 16.39 18.81
N GLU A 222 -17.34 15.47 17.84
CA GLU A 222 -17.60 14.06 18.09
C GLU A 222 -16.42 13.46 18.87
N ILE A 223 -16.69 12.91 20.06
CA ILE A 223 -15.68 12.31 20.91
C ILE A 223 -15.77 10.79 20.99
N TRP A 224 -16.96 10.19 20.78
CA TRP A 224 -17.15 8.75 20.87
C TRP A 224 -18.26 8.28 19.92
N ASN A 225 -17.97 7.29 19.08
CA ASN A 225 -18.95 6.57 18.27
C ASN A 225 -19.15 5.15 18.83
N ILE A 226 -20.40 4.72 18.98
CA ILE A 226 -20.80 3.40 19.48
C ILE A 226 -21.65 2.74 18.40
N VAL A 227 -21.07 1.77 17.70
CA VAL A 227 -21.67 1.03 16.60
C VAL A 227 -22.31 -0.25 17.11
N PHE A 228 -23.59 -0.44 16.75
CA PHE A 228 -24.36 -1.64 17.03
C PHE A 228 -24.39 -2.51 15.78
N MET A 229 -23.32 -3.29 15.57
CA MET A 229 -23.22 -4.18 14.40
C MET A 229 -24.23 -5.32 14.53
N SER A 230 -25.34 -5.19 13.79
CA SER A 230 -26.44 -6.15 13.77
C SER A 230 -26.76 -6.65 12.36
N ASN A 231 -26.07 -6.15 11.33
CA ASN A 231 -26.33 -6.48 9.93
C ASN A 231 -25.04 -6.78 9.14
N VAL A 232 -25.18 -7.42 7.99
CA VAL A 232 -24.12 -7.66 7.02
C VAL A 232 -24.61 -7.30 5.62
N ARG A 233 -23.83 -6.49 4.90
CA ARG A 233 -24.07 -6.16 3.48
C ARG A 233 -23.38 -7.21 2.61
N ASP A 234 -24.14 -7.86 1.73
CA ASP A 234 -23.60 -8.83 0.77
C ASP A 234 -23.01 -8.15 -0.48
N SER A 235 -22.42 -8.94 -1.39
CA SER A 235 -21.85 -8.45 -2.65
C SER A 235 -22.87 -7.88 -3.64
N SER A 236 -24.16 -8.18 -3.48
CA SER A 236 -25.25 -7.56 -4.24
C SER A 236 -25.65 -6.19 -3.70
N GLY A 237 -25.09 -5.80 -2.55
CA GLY A 237 -25.44 -4.58 -1.83
C GLY A 237 -26.65 -4.73 -0.92
N LYS A 238 -27.24 -5.93 -0.79
CA LYS A 238 -28.39 -6.17 0.08
C LYS A 238 -27.94 -6.39 1.52
N ILE A 239 -28.72 -5.87 2.47
CA ILE A 239 -28.44 -5.94 3.90
C ILE A 239 -29.23 -7.11 4.51
N HIS A 240 -28.55 -7.97 5.27
CA HIS A 240 -29.13 -9.09 6.02
C HIS A 240 -28.79 -8.94 7.50
N GLN A 241 -29.61 -9.51 8.39
CA GLN A 241 -29.29 -9.52 9.82
C GLN A 241 -28.12 -10.46 10.12
N LEU A 242 -27.23 -10.02 11.00
CA LEU A 242 -26.24 -10.89 11.65
C LEU A 242 -26.98 -11.76 12.67
N GLY A 243 -26.64 -13.05 12.72
CA GLY A 243 -27.25 -13.98 13.69
C GLY A 243 -26.93 -13.67 15.15
N LYS A 244 -25.91 -12.84 15.42
CA LYS A 244 -25.50 -12.35 16.73
C LYS A 244 -25.09 -10.89 16.62
N ASN A 245 -25.29 -10.09 17.68
CA ASN A 245 -24.89 -8.69 17.66
C ASN A 245 -23.47 -8.51 18.20
N HIS A 246 -22.81 -7.47 17.69
CA HIS A 246 -21.50 -7.04 18.13
C HIS A 246 -21.56 -5.54 18.46
N ILE A 247 -20.77 -5.13 19.45
CA ILE A 247 -20.58 -3.71 19.78
C ILE A 247 -19.16 -3.34 19.40
N ASP A 248 -19.03 -2.25 18.67
CA ASP A 248 -17.76 -1.66 18.30
C ASP A 248 -17.77 -0.19 18.68
N THR A 249 -16.85 0.22 19.55
CA THR A 249 -16.74 1.62 19.95
C THR A 249 -15.43 2.21 19.51
N GLY A 250 -15.49 3.47 19.08
CA GLY A 250 -14.33 4.26 18.67
C GLY A 250 -14.37 5.65 19.29
N MET A 251 -13.46 5.89 20.22
CA MET A 251 -13.25 7.18 20.88
C MET A 251 -11.89 7.73 20.50
N GLY A 252 -11.86 8.93 19.92
CA GLY A 252 -10.62 9.58 19.51
C GLY A 252 -9.85 10.07 20.74
N PHE A 253 -8.70 9.47 21.05
CA PHE A 253 -7.89 9.80 22.22
C PHE A 253 -7.52 11.29 22.24
N GLU A 254 -7.04 11.83 21.13
CA GLU A 254 -6.56 13.20 21.04
C GLU A 254 -7.70 14.22 21.21
N ARG A 255 -8.90 13.89 20.71
CA ARG A 255 -10.11 14.70 20.92
C ARG A 255 -10.56 14.66 22.38
N LEU A 256 -10.58 13.48 22.99
CA LEU A 256 -10.92 13.35 24.41
C LEU A 256 -9.90 14.07 25.30
N LEU A 257 -8.61 13.98 24.97
CA LEU A 257 -7.53 14.60 25.71
C LEU A 257 -7.66 16.13 25.72
N SER A 258 -8.00 16.74 24.58
CA SER A 258 -8.24 18.20 24.52
C SER A 258 -9.44 18.59 25.38
N VAL A 259 -10.51 17.80 25.39
CA VAL A 259 -11.66 18.00 26.29
C VAL A 259 -11.25 17.88 27.76
N VAL A 260 -10.55 16.82 28.16
CA VAL A 260 -10.13 16.61 29.56
C VAL A 260 -9.15 17.70 30.04
N GLN A 261 -8.29 18.19 29.15
CA GLN A 261 -7.34 19.27 29.46
C GLN A 261 -7.92 20.68 29.25
N ASN A 262 -9.19 20.80 28.87
CA ASN A 262 -9.87 22.07 28.59
C ASN A 262 -9.11 22.91 27.54
N LYS A 263 -8.73 22.29 26.43
CA LYS A 263 -8.08 22.88 25.26
C LYS A 263 -9.05 22.92 24.08
N ASN A 264 -8.92 23.94 23.23
CA ASN A 264 -9.75 24.10 22.04
C ASN A 264 -9.17 23.35 20.82
N SER A 265 -7.94 22.84 20.94
CA SER A 265 -7.21 22.18 19.88
C SER A 265 -6.53 20.92 20.40
N ASN A 266 -6.55 19.87 19.59
CA ASN A 266 -5.81 18.64 19.87
C ASN A 266 -4.31 18.92 19.97
N PHE A 267 -3.83 19.93 19.24
CA PHE A 267 -2.42 20.30 19.17
C PHE A 267 -1.91 21.13 20.36
N GLU A 268 -2.81 21.55 21.26
CA GLU A 268 -2.47 22.30 22.48
C GLU A 268 -2.38 21.41 23.73
N THR A 269 -2.52 20.09 23.54
CA THR A 269 -2.45 19.09 24.60
C THR A 269 -1.00 18.75 24.96
N ASP A 270 -0.82 18.12 26.12
CA ASP A 270 0.51 17.68 26.60
C ASP A 270 1.18 16.61 25.72
N VAL A 271 0.45 15.95 24.81
CA VAL A 271 1.05 15.02 23.83
C VAL A 271 1.66 15.76 22.62
N PHE A 272 1.16 16.96 22.27
CA PHE A 272 1.64 17.75 21.12
C PHE A 272 2.53 18.94 21.50
N MET A 273 2.30 19.58 22.64
CA MET A 273 3.06 20.76 23.04
C MET A 273 4.59 20.54 23.08
N PRO A 274 5.12 19.37 23.51
CA PRO A 274 6.54 19.08 23.39
C PRO A 274 7.05 19.15 21.94
N LEU A 275 6.29 18.61 20.98
CA LEU A 275 6.61 18.72 19.55
C LEU A 275 6.53 20.16 19.06
N MET A 276 5.47 20.90 19.42
CA MET A 276 5.32 22.31 19.01
C MET A 276 6.48 23.19 19.48
N ASN A 277 6.93 22.96 20.71
CA ASN A 277 8.09 23.65 21.27
C ASN A 277 9.39 23.26 20.54
N LYS A 278 9.57 21.97 20.22
CA LYS A 278 10.73 21.51 19.45
C LYS A 278 10.71 22.08 18.03
N ILE A 279 9.58 22.08 17.32
CA ILE A 279 9.43 22.71 16.01
C ILE A 279 9.80 24.20 16.10
N SER A 280 9.30 24.90 17.12
CA SER A 280 9.61 26.33 17.34
C SER A 280 11.13 26.56 17.45
N SER A 281 11.84 25.68 18.15
CA SER A 281 13.31 25.74 18.30
C SER A 281 14.08 25.48 17.00
N LEU A 282 13.48 24.79 16.03
CA LEU A 282 14.08 24.51 14.72
C LEU A 282 13.82 25.63 13.70
N THR A 283 12.95 26.59 14.01
CA THR A 283 12.69 27.72 13.12
C THR A 283 13.81 28.75 13.22
N GLY A 284 14.41 29.16 12.09
CA GLY A 284 15.51 30.13 12.08
C GLY A 284 15.15 31.54 12.63
N ARG A 285 13.86 31.81 12.88
CA ARG A 285 13.35 33.08 13.43
C ARG A 285 12.70 32.96 14.81
N GLY A 286 12.68 31.77 15.41
CA GLY A 286 12.01 31.53 16.70
C GLY A 286 10.49 31.73 16.66
N LEU A 287 9.85 31.34 15.55
CA LEU A 287 8.38 31.33 15.43
C LEU A 287 7.78 30.43 16.50
N LYS A 288 6.61 30.82 17.01
CA LYS A 288 5.85 30.07 18.01
C LYS A 288 4.48 29.71 17.46
N TYR A 289 4.00 28.54 17.87
CA TYR A 289 2.63 28.12 17.63
C TYR A 289 1.65 28.92 18.49
N ASN A 290 0.64 29.55 17.88
CA ASN A 290 -0.35 30.39 18.57
C ASN A 290 -1.79 29.85 18.46
N GLY A 291 -2.00 28.66 17.91
CA GLY A 291 -3.33 28.05 17.83
C GLY A 291 -4.28 28.67 16.80
N SER A 292 -3.82 29.58 15.94
CA SER A 292 -4.67 30.30 14.99
C SER A 292 -5.00 29.47 13.74
N LEU A 293 -6.27 29.48 13.35
CA LEU A 293 -6.73 28.94 12.06
C LEU A 293 -6.46 29.89 10.88
N LYS A 294 -6.19 31.18 11.16
CA LYS A 294 -5.90 32.18 10.14
C LYS A 294 -4.42 32.26 9.78
N SER A 295 -3.53 31.72 10.63
CA SER A 295 -2.08 31.70 10.39
C SER A 295 -1.69 30.50 9.54
N ARG A 296 -0.96 30.78 8.45
CA ARG A 296 -0.35 29.74 7.62
C ARG A 296 0.78 29.05 8.36
N GLU A 297 1.52 29.76 9.20
CA GLU A 297 2.57 29.20 10.04
C GLU A 297 1.98 28.18 11.01
N ASP A 298 0.92 28.54 11.74
CA ASP A 298 0.27 27.63 12.69
C ASP A 298 -0.31 26.39 12.00
N ALA A 299 -0.83 26.52 10.77
CA ALA A 299 -1.24 25.38 9.95
C ALA A 299 -0.07 24.43 9.64
N VAL A 300 1.11 24.97 9.37
CA VAL A 300 2.32 24.18 9.10
C VAL A 300 2.89 23.57 10.37
N PHE A 301 2.80 24.24 11.52
CA PHE A 301 3.13 23.65 12.83
C PHE A 301 2.29 22.39 13.08
N ARG A 302 0.97 22.47 12.91
CA ARG A 302 0.04 21.32 13.04
C ARG A 302 0.42 20.19 12.08
N LEU A 303 0.64 20.54 10.81
CA LEU A 303 1.00 19.57 9.76
C LEU A 303 2.30 18.84 10.05
N VAL A 304 3.37 19.57 10.40
CA VAL A 304 4.68 18.98 10.68
C VAL A 304 4.60 18.09 11.92
N ALA A 305 3.92 18.54 12.97
CA ALA A 305 3.77 17.76 14.20
C ALA A 305 3.02 16.44 13.95
N ASP A 306 1.89 16.50 13.25
CA ASP A 306 1.08 15.32 12.90
C ASP A 306 1.86 14.35 11.99
N HIS A 307 2.39 14.83 10.87
CA HIS A 307 3.01 13.96 9.87
C HIS A 307 4.29 13.31 10.39
N VAL A 308 5.11 14.02 11.18
CA VAL A 308 6.30 13.42 11.80
C VAL A 308 5.90 12.35 12.82
N ARG A 309 4.85 12.59 13.60
CA ARG A 309 4.29 11.58 14.52
C ARG A 309 3.78 10.35 13.77
N ALA A 310 2.98 10.54 12.72
CA ALA A 310 2.45 9.47 11.88
C ALA A 310 3.54 8.63 11.20
N VAL A 311 4.54 9.29 10.62
CA VAL A 311 5.66 8.61 9.95
C VAL A 311 6.51 7.84 10.95
N THR A 312 6.79 8.42 12.12
CA THR A 312 7.56 7.73 13.17
C THR A 312 6.86 6.44 13.60
N VAL A 313 5.55 6.49 13.81
CA VAL A 313 4.74 5.30 14.12
C VAL A 313 4.74 4.29 12.98
N ALA A 314 4.50 4.72 11.73
CA ALA A 314 4.47 3.82 10.59
C ALA A 314 5.82 3.11 10.37
N ILE A 315 6.94 3.82 10.49
CA ILE A 315 8.28 3.23 10.35
C ILE A 315 8.57 2.29 11.53
N SER A 316 8.17 2.63 12.76
CA SER A 316 8.34 1.74 13.92
C SER A 316 7.59 0.41 13.75
N ASP A 317 6.46 0.44 13.04
CA ASP A 317 5.66 -0.74 12.73
C ASP A 317 6.12 -1.47 11.45
N GLY A 318 7.25 -1.07 10.85
CA GLY A 318 7.91 -1.77 9.73
C GLY A 318 7.68 -1.16 8.34
N VAL A 319 6.99 -0.03 8.20
CA VAL A 319 6.79 0.62 6.89
C VAL A 319 8.06 1.34 6.46
N THR A 320 8.57 1.00 5.28
CA THR A 320 9.71 1.72 4.66
C THR A 320 9.21 2.70 3.60
N PRO A 321 9.76 3.93 3.49
CA PRO A 321 9.45 4.85 2.40
C PRO A 321 9.71 4.22 1.03
N ASP A 322 8.71 4.22 0.15
CA ASP A 322 8.76 3.56 -1.17
C ASP A 322 7.95 4.34 -2.24
N GLY A 323 8.05 3.96 -3.51
CA GLY A 323 7.29 4.52 -4.62
C GLY A 323 5.85 3.99 -4.72
N THR A 324 5.49 2.93 -3.97
CA THR A 324 4.16 2.31 -4.05
C THR A 324 3.55 2.03 -2.67
N GLY A 325 2.24 1.76 -2.65
CA GLY A 325 1.52 1.30 -1.46
C GLY A 325 1.70 2.20 -0.23
N ARG A 326 1.93 1.56 0.93
CA ARG A 326 2.10 2.24 2.23
C ARG A 326 3.31 3.17 2.24
N GLY A 327 4.41 2.70 1.66
CA GLY A 327 5.66 3.46 1.58
C GLY A 327 5.52 4.75 0.77
N PHE A 328 4.66 4.76 -0.25
CA PHE A 328 4.34 5.98 -1.00
C PHE A 328 3.65 7.04 -0.13
N ILE A 329 2.71 6.64 0.71
CA ILE A 329 2.00 7.56 1.61
C ILE A 329 2.95 8.11 2.69
N VAL A 330 3.78 7.25 3.28
CA VAL A 330 4.83 7.67 4.23
C VAL A 330 5.77 8.68 3.57
N ARG A 331 6.27 8.38 2.37
CA ARG A 331 7.09 9.31 1.57
C ARG A 331 6.37 10.64 1.30
N LYS A 332 5.07 10.60 0.98
CA LYS A 332 4.26 11.81 0.75
C LYS A 332 4.18 12.69 2.01
N MET A 333 3.93 12.12 3.18
CA MET A 333 3.89 12.83 4.48
C MET A 333 5.24 13.45 4.83
N MET A 334 6.33 12.69 4.67
CA MET A 334 7.70 13.17 4.90
C MET A 334 8.04 14.37 4.00
N ARG A 335 7.88 14.22 2.68
CA ARG A 335 8.20 15.25 1.69
C ARG A 335 7.36 16.52 1.87
N ARG A 336 6.08 16.38 2.24
CA ARG A 336 5.21 17.53 2.55
C ARG A 336 5.72 18.29 3.78
N SER A 337 6.16 17.56 4.81
CA SER A 337 6.74 18.14 6.03
C SER A 337 8.07 18.85 5.74
N PHE A 338 8.98 18.22 4.99
CA PHE A 338 10.26 18.80 4.57
C PHE A 338 10.06 20.12 3.83
N LEU A 339 9.18 20.13 2.84
CA LEU A 339 8.95 21.32 2.04
C LEU A 339 8.33 22.45 2.86
N GLN A 340 7.21 22.18 3.55
CA GLN A 340 6.47 23.24 4.23
C GLN A 340 7.23 23.74 5.46
N GLY A 341 7.89 22.84 6.21
CA GLY A 341 8.79 23.22 7.30
C GLY A 341 9.88 24.16 6.82
N ASN A 342 10.54 23.85 5.69
CA ASN A 342 11.57 24.71 5.13
C ASN A 342 11.01 26.03 4.54
N SER A 343 9.97 25.97 3.71
CA SER A 343 9.49 27.12 2.94
C SER A 343 8.63 28.09 3.74
N LYS A 344 7.92 27.63 4.78
CA LYS A 344 7.00 28.45 5.58
C LYS A 344 7.52 28.74 6.99
N LEU A 345 8.16 27.77 7.63
CA LEU A 345 8.69 27.94 8.99
C LEU A 345 10.18 28.30 9.02
N GLY A 346 10.87 28.21 7.88
CA GLY A 346 12.31 28.47 7.80
C GLY A 346 13.13 27.45 8.60
N ILE A 347 12.66 26.20 8.65
CA ILE A 347 13.40 25.08 9.25
C ILE A 347 14.49 24.64 8.28
N ASP A 348 15.71 24.49 8.78
CA ASP A 348 16.85 24.07 7.96
C ASP A 348 16.68 22.63 7.45
N ARG A 349 17.27 22.35 6.28
CA ARG A 349 17.30 20.98 5.73
C ARG A 349 17.95 20.04 6.74
N PHE A 350 17.43 18.82 6.85
CA PHE A 350 17.87 17.75 7.76
C PHE A 350 17.48 17.93 9.24
N ALA A 351 16.91 19.09 9.61
CA ALA A 351 16.55 19.38 11.00
C ALA A 351 15.26 18.67 11.46
N LEU A 352 14.36 18.28 10.55
CA LEU A 352 13.11 17.63 10.94
C LEU A 352 13.31 16.22 11.52
N SER A 353 14.44 15.57 11.23
CA SER A 353 14.81 14.31 11.87
C SER A 353 15.02 14.44 13.40
N ASP A 354 15.31 15.65 13.89
CA ASP A 354 15.50 15.93 15.33
C ASP A 354 14.17 15.94 16.11
N LEU A 355 13.03 15.84 15.44
CA LEU A 355 11.71 15.70 16.06
C LEU A 355 11.40 14.26 16.47
N VAL A 356 12.05 13.26 15.85
CA VAL A 356 11.80 11.83 16.10
C VAL A 356 11.97 11.47 17.58
N PRO A 357 13.06 11.87 18.28
CA PRO A 357 13.20 11.57 19.71
C PRO A 357 12.08 12.18 20.56
N THR A 358 11.57 13.36 20.20
CA THR A 358 10.46 14.01 20.91
C THR A 358 9.16 13.23 20.73
N VAL A 359 8.88 12.71 19.53
CA VAL A 359 7.74 11.79 19.31
C VAL A 359 7.87 10.54 20.17
N ILE A 360 9.04 9.89 20.14
CA ILE A 360 9.25 8.66 20.91
C ILE A 360 9.06 8.92 22.41
N SER A 361 9.53 10.07 22.93
CA SER A 361 9.39 10.39 24.35
C SER A 361 7.94 10.52 24.83
N THR A 362 7.00 10.93 23.97
CA THR A 362 5.57 11.08 24.35
C THR A 362 4.77 9.79 24.16
N MET A 363 5.37 8.75 23.57
CA MET A 363 4.67 7.54 23.14
C MET A 363 5.29 6.24 23.69
N LYS A 364 6.57 6.23 24.09
CA LYS A 364 7.30 5.01 24.45
C LYS A 364 6.78 4.24 25.66
N GLU A 365 6.07 4.90 26.59
CA GLU A 365 5.44 4.19 27.71
C GLU A 365 4.33 3.22 27.24
N VAL A 366 3.68 3.55 26.12
CA VAL A 366 2.59 2.76 25.55
C VAL A 366 3.10 1.86 24.43
N TYR A 367 4.09 2.35 23.66
CA TYR A 367 4.65 1.69 22.47
C TYR A 367 6.19 1.58 22.59
N PRO A 368 6.71 0.69 23.45
CA PRO A 368 8.15 0.58 23.72
C PRO A 368 8.97 0.19 22.49
N GLU A 369 8.35 -0.48 21.49
CA GLU A 369 8.98 -0.85 20.21
C GLU A 369 9.50 0.36 19.40
N MET A 370 8.97 1.56 19.69
CA MET A 370 9.42 2.80 19.06
C MET A 370 10.83 3.19 19.50
N GLU A 371 11.20 2.92 20.76
CA GLU A 371 12.52 3.27 21.30
C GLU A 371 13.62 2.42 20.65
N THR A 372 13.37 1.13 20.45
CA THR A 372 14.31 0.22 19.77
C THR A 372 14.52 0.56 18.29
N SER A 373 13.56 1.24 17.67
CA SER A 373 13.60 1.60 16.24
C SER A 373 14.13 3.01 15.98
N SER A 374 14.45 3.79 17.02
CA SER A 374 14.79 5.23 16.92
C SER A 374 15.86 5.54 15.88
N ASP A 375 17.01 4.85 15.94
CA ASP A 375 18.14 5.10 15.04
C ASP A 375 17.78 4.79 13.59
N ASN A 376 17.02 3.71 13.36
CA ASN A 376 16.54 3.35 12.04
C ASN A 376 15.56 4.39 11.48
N ILE A 377 14.64 4.91 12.32
CA ILE A 377 13.69 5.96 11.93
C ILE A 377 14.44 7.24 11.55
N ILE A 378 15.38 7.70 12.39
CA ILE A 378 16.18 8.91 12.12
C ILE A 378 16.99 8.74 10.83
N ARG A 379 17.60 7.58 10.62
CA ARG A 379 18.33 7.26 9.39
C ARG A 379 17.42 7.36 8.16
N LEU A 380 16.25 6.72 8.18
CA LEU A 380 15.28 6.75 7.07
C LEU A 380 14.77 8.17 6.80
N PHE A 381 14.57 8.99 7.84
CA PHE A 381 14.25 10.41 7.69
C PHE A 381 15.32 11.17 6.92
N LYS A 382 16.59 11.02 7.30
CA LYS A 382 17.73 11.69 6.65
C LYS A 382 17.92 11.21 5.21
N GLU A 383 17.82 9.90 4.97
CA GLU A 383 17.93 9.29 3.64
C GLU A 383 16.85 9.82 2.68
N GLU A 384 15.58 9.82 3.12
CA GLU A 384 14.47 10.32 2.29
C GLU A 384 14.55 11.85 2.09
N GLU A 385 14.96 12.60 3.11
CA GLU A 385 15.15 14.06 3.00
C GLU A 385 16.26 14.42 1.99
N ALA A 386 17.38 13.67 2.00
CA ALA A 386 18.46 13.86 1.03
C ALA A 386 17.98 13.63 -0.41
N GLN A 387 17.19 12.57 -0.63
CA GLN A 387 16.63 12.25 -1.95
C GLN A 387 15.61 13.29 -2.40
N PHE A 388 14.78 13.76 -1.48
CA PHE A 388 13.81 14.81 -1.74
C PHE A 388 14.49 16.10 -2.17
N TRP A 389 15.47 16.60 -1.41
CA TRP A 389 16.14 17.86 -1.75
C TRP A 389 16.96 17.76 -3.03
N LYS A 390 17.60 16.62 -3.30
CA LYS A 390 18.25 16.36 -4.59
C LYS A 390 17.27 16.48 -5.76
N THR A 391 16.04 16.00 -5.57
CA THR A 391 14.96 16.10 -6.56
C THR A 391 14.46 17.52 -6.71
N VAL A 392 14.20 18.23 -5.61
CA VAL A 392 13.77 19.64 -5.61
C VAL A 392 14.81 20.52 -6.27
N ASP A 393 16.09 20.36 -5.95
CA ASP A 393 17.17 21.17 -6.52
C ASP A 393 17.34 20.90 -8.02
N LYS A 394 17.12 19.65 -8.47
CA LYS A 394 17.08 19.32 -9.90
C LYS A 394 15.86 19.96 -10.58
N ALA A 395 14.68 19.91 -9.95
CA ALA A 395 13.47 20.52 -10.47
C ALA A 395 13.64 22.04 -10.59
N LYS A 396 14.17 22.71 -9.56
CA LYS A 396 14.51 24.15 -9.58
C LYS A 396 15.40 24.50 -10.76
N LYS A 397 16.48 23.75 -11.00
CA LYS A 397 17.33 23.94 -12.19
C LYS A 397 16.57 23.79 -13.52
N MET A 398 15.62 22.85 -13.62
CA MET A 398 14.77 22.69 -14.81
C MET A 398 13.82 23.89 -14.98
N PHE A 399 13.27 24.41 -13.88
CA PHE A 399 12.45 25.62 -13.88
C PHE A 399 13.25 26.86 -14.28
N ASP A 400 14.48 27.01 -13.78
CA ASP A 400 15.39 28.11 -14.11
C ASP A 400 15.80 28.08 -15.60
N SER A 401 16.09 26.90 -16.17
CA SER A 401 16.36 26.80 -17.62
C SER A 401 15.15 27.18 -18.48
N LEU A 402 13.93 26.96 -17.97
CA LEU A 402 12.69 27.28 -18.68
C LEU A 402 12.26 28.73 -18.50
N SER A 403 12.72 29.44 -17.45
CA SER A 403 12.49 30.88 -17.31
C SER A 403 13.37 31.67 -18.28
N THR A 404 14.56 31.14 -18.62
CA THR A 404 15.45 31.74 -19.62
C THR A 404 15.05 31.48 -21.08
N GLU A 405 14.32 30.39 -21.36
CA GLU A 405 14.01 29.97 -22.74
C GLU A 405 12.56 30.23 -23.20
N SER A 406 11.61 30.51 -22.29
CA SER A 406 10.18 30.54 -22.61
C SER A 406 9.44 31.71 -21.94
N ARG A 407 8.77 32.55 -22.75
CA ARG A 407 7.81 33.58 -22.31
C ARG A 407 6.47 33.03 -21.77
N SER A 408 6.25 31.72 -21.80
CA SER A 408 5.01 31.11 -21.29
C SER A 408 4.94 31.21 -19.76
N SER A 409 3.80 31.70 -19.26
CA SER A 409 3.43 31.73 -17.84
C SER A 409 3.00 30.37 -17.29
N VAL A 410 2.83 29.36 -18.17
CA VAL A 410 2.32 28.03 -17.81
C VAL A 410 3.40 26.96 -17.96
N PHE A 411 3.59 26.16 -16.91
CA PHE A 411 4.42 24.96 -16.87
C PHE A 411 3.58 23.73 -17.23
N SER A 412 4.03 22.97 -18.23
CA SER A 412 3.31 21.78 -18.73
C SER A 412 3.01 20.77 -17.61
N GLY A 413 1.76 20.35 -17.53
CA GLY A 413 1.28 19.30 -16.66
C GLY A 413 1.93 17.95 -16.96
N ARG A 414 2.33 17.70 -18.21
CA ARG A 414 3.10 16.49 -18.57
C ARG A 414 4.52 16.49 -18.00
N LYS A 415 5.18 17.66 -17.95
CA LYS A 415 6.48 17.81 -17.27
C LYS A 415 6.32 17.69 -15.75
N ALA A 416 5.26 18.25 -15.19
CA ALA A 416 4.91 18.06 -13.77
C ALA A 416 4.62 16.59 -13.46
N PHE A 417 3.94 15.89 -14.37
CA PHE A 417 3.67 14.46 -14.24
C PHE A 417 4.96 13.63 -14.32
N ASN A 418 5.93 14.00 -15.16
CA ASN A 418 7.25 13.37 -15.15
C ASN A 418 8.00 13.61 -13.83
N LEU A 419 7.95 14.83 -13.27
CA LEU A 419 8.50 15.13 -11.94
C LEU A 419 7.86 14.26 -10.86
N PHE A 420 6.56 14.03 -10.95
CA PHE A 420 5.81 13.13 -10.07
C PHE A 420 6.14 11.65 -10.28
N GLU A 421 6.07 11.13 -11.50
CA GLU A 421 6.22 9.72 -11.84
C GLU A 421 7.68 9.26 -11.76
N THR A 422 8.60 10.02 -12.36
CA THR A 422 10.01 9.64 -12.47
C THR A 422 10.81 9.99 -11.21
N TYR A 423 10.43 11.07 -10.51
CA TYR A 423 11.22 11.60 -9.40
C TYR A 423 10.42 11.68 -8.06
N GLY A 424 9.15 11.29 -8.07
CA GLY A 424 8.30 11.26 -6.87
C GLY A 424 7.95 12.64 -6.32
N LEU A 425 8.12 13.72 -7.07
CA LEU A 425 7.85 15.08 -6.61
C LEU A 425 6.33 15.34 -6.65
N PRO A 426 5.63 15.51 -5.52
CA PRO A 426 4.18 15.70 -5.54
C PRO A 426 3.77 16.92 -6.37
N LEU A 427 2.59 16.87 -6.99
CA LEU A 427 2.05 18.00 -7.75
C LEU A 427 2.01 19.28 -6.91
N SER A 428 1.59 19.19 -5.65
CA SER A 428 1.54 20.33 -4.72
C SER A 428 2.90 21.02 -4.56
N VAL A 429 3.99 20.25 -4.47
CA VAL A 429 5.36 20.77 -4.44
C VAL A 429 5.72 21.44 -5.76
N THR A 430 5.35 20.82 -6.87
CA THR A 430 5.60 21.36 -8.21
C THR A 430 4.87 22.69 -8.44
N ILE A 431 3.62 22.80 -7.98
CA ILE A 431 2.82 24.04 -7.99
C ILE A 431 3.51 25.11 -7.14
N GLU A 432 3.96 24.77 -5.94
CA GLU A 432 4.64 25.74 -5.06
C GLU A 432 5.97 26.23 -5.68
N LEU A 433 6.77 25.34 -6.26
CA LEU A 433 8.01 25.70 -6.96
C LEU A 433 7.73 26.58 -8.19
N ALA A 434 6.69 26.28 -8.96
CA ALA A 434 6.27 27.09 -10.10
C ALA A 434 5.82 28.49 -9.68
N ARG A 435 5.02 28.62 -8.61
CA ARG A 435 4.59 29.92 -8.08
C ARG A 435 5.76 30.79 -7.65
N ASN A 436 6.79 30.20 -7.04
CA ASN A 436 7.97 30.96 -6.58
C ASN A 436 8.73 31.64 -7.73
N ILE A 437 8.56 31.18 -8.97
CA ILE A 437 9.13 31.80 -10.18
C ILE A 437 8.08 32.46 -11.07
N GLY A 438 6.89 32.73 -10.53
CA GLY A 438 5.81 33.43 -11.24
C GLY A 438 5.14 32.60 -12.36
N LYS A 439 5.17 31.26 -12.28
CA LYS A 439 4.51 30.37 -13.23
C LYS A 439 3.37 29.57 -12.58
N GLU A 440 2.40 29.20 -13.38
CA GLU A 440 1.32 28.28 -13.00
C GLU A 440 1.56 26.89 -13.61
N VAL A 441 1.12 25.82 -12.97
CA VAL A 441 1.19 24.45 -13.53
C VAL A 441 -0.13 24.15 -14.23
N ASP A 442 -0.08 23.53 -15.41
CA ASP A 442 -1.28 22.99 -16.05
C ASP A 442 -1.74 21.73 -15.31
N GLU A 443 -2.53 21.92 -14.26
CA GLU A 443 -3.06 20.85 -13.42
C GLU A 443 -3.99 19.91 -14.21
N LYS A 444 -4.72 20.41 -15.20
CA LYS A 444 -5.61 19.60 -16.05
C LYS A 444 -4.81 18.64 -16.94
N GLU A 445 -3.72 19.11 -17.53
CA GLU A 445 -2.82 18.24 -18.31
C GLU A 445 -2.13 17.22 -17.39
N PHE A 446 -1.77 17.59 -16.15
CA PHE A 446 -1.22 16.65 -15.17
C PHE A 446 -2.24 15.55 -14.84
N GLU A 447 -3.47 15.92 -14.51
CA GLU A 447 -4.55 14.98 -14.20
C GLU A 447 -4.80 14.02 -15.35
N LYS A 448 -4.81 14.53 -16.59
CA LYS A 448 -4.95 13.69 -17.79
C LYS A 448 -3.80 12.67 -17.90
N CYS A 449 -2.56 13.10 -17.72
CA CYS A 449 -1.39 12.20 -17.73
C CYS A 449 -1.46 11.16 -16.61
N GLN A 450 -1.87 11.57 -15.41
CA GLN A 450 -2.06 10.68 -14.26
C GLN A 450 -3.17 9.65 -14.51
N LEU A 451 -4.27 10.07 -15.13
CA LEU A 451 -5.40 9.22 -15.46
C LEU A 451 -5.05 8.24 -16.59
N GLU A 452 -4.25 8.66 -17.58
CA GLU A 452 -3.67 7.79 -18.61
C GLU A 452 -2.71 6.74 -18.00
N ALA A 453 -1.82 7.16 -17.10
CA ALA A 453 -0.93 6.25 -16.38
C ALA A 453 -1.68 5.30 -15.44
N GLN A 454 -2.73 5.78 -14.75
CA GLN A 454 -3.62 4.94 -13.96
C GLN A 454 -4.40 3.97 -14.83
N LYS A 455 -4.87 4.35 -16.02
CA LYS A 455 -5.52 3.42 -16.96
C LYS A 455 -4.56 2.34 -17.42
N LEU A 456 -3.33 2.70 -17.76
CA LEU A 456 -2.27 1.74 -18.11
C LEU A 456 -1.96 0.79 -16.93
N SER A 457 -1.98 1.29 -15.70
CA SER A 457 -1.78 0.49 -14.48
C SER A 457 -3.00 -0.36 -14.08
N ARG A 458 -4.22 0.17 -14.24
CA ARG A 458 -5.51 -0.52 -13.98
C ARG A 458 -5.78 -1.63 -14.98
N ASN A 459 -5.37 -1.46 -16.24
CA ASN A 459 -5.39 -2.53 -17.24
C ASN A 459 -4.48 -3.71 -16.84
N ALA A 460 -3.50 -3.50 -15.95
CA ALA A 460 -2.70 -4.57 -15.34
C ALA A 460 -3.28 -5.12 -14.03
N SER A 461 -4.26 -4.45 -13.39
CA SER A 461 -4.64 -4.73 -11.98
C SER A 461 -6.13 -4.85 -11.67
N GLN A 462 -7.03 -5.09 -12.63
CA GLN A 462 -8.40 -5.52 -12.30
C GLN A 462 -9.10 -6.30 -13.42
N PHE A 463 -8.99 -7.63 -13.34
CA PHE A 463 -9.98 -8.57 -13.86
C PHE A 463 -10.51 -9.31 -12.64
N LYS A 464 -11.72 -8.98 -12.18
CA LYS A 464 -12.39 -9.67 -11.07
C LYS A 464 -13.52 -10.51 -11.66
N LEU A 465 -13.19 -11.75 -12.00
CA LEU A 465 -14.22 -12.73 -12.33
C LEU A 465 -14.88 -13.20 -11.01
N PRO A 466 -16.20 -13.45 -10.98
CA PRO A 466 -16.91 -13.94 -9.80
C PRO A 466 -16.61 -15.44 -9.60
N ILE A 467 -15.39 -15.77 -9.18
CA ILE A 467 -14.93 -17.15 -8.98
C ILE A 467 -14.57 -17.34 -7.51
N SER A 468 -15.28 -18.23 -6.82
CA SER A 468 -14.96 -18.61 -5.44
C SER A 468 -13.96 -19.77 -5.41
N ALA A 469 -13.09 -19.79 -4.38
CA ALA A 469 -12.16 -20.90 -4.17
C ALA A 469 -12.95 -22.22 -3.99
N GLY A 470 -12.69 -23.22 -4.84
CA GLY A 470 -13.33 -24.54 -4.77
C GLY A 470 -14.50 -24.79 -5.74
N GLU A 471 -14.94 -23.79 -6.51
CA GLU A 471 -16.03 -23.96 -7.50
C GLU A 471 -15.65 -24.89 -8.66
N PHE A 472 -14.36 -25.01 -8.97
CA PHE A 472 -13.84 -25.81 -10.09
C PHE A 472 -12.79 -26.83 -9.61
N PRO A 473 -13.17 -27.86 -8.84
CA PRO A 473 -12.21 -28.82 -8.26
C PRO A 473 -11.56 -29.72 -9.32
N THR A 474 -12.13 -29.82 -10.52
CA THR A 474 -11.56 -30.58 -11.63
C THR A 474 -10.56 -29.79 -12.46
N HIS A 475 -10.38 -28.49 -12.21
CA HIS A 475 -9.36 -27.69 -12.90
C HIS A 475 -7.96 -28.13 -12.49
N SER A 476 -7.10 -28.37 -13.48
CA SER A 476 -5.68 -28.68 -13.32
C SER A 476 -4.87 -27.90 -14.35
N ASP A 477 -3.78 -27.25 -13.90
CA ASP A 477 -2.83 -26.60 -14.79
C ASP A 477 -1.43 -27.24 -14.74
N LYS A 478 -1.35 -28.50 -14.31
CA LYS A 478 -0.08 -29.25 -14.22
C LYS A 478 0.58 -29.46 -15.58
N GLU A 479 -0.21 -29.57 -16.65
CA GLU A 479 0.29 -29.82 -18.01
C GLU A 479 1.20 -28.72 -18.55
N LYS A 480 1.18 -27.52 -17.96
CA LYS A 480 2.12 -26.44 -18.32
C LYS A 480 3.58 -26.81 -18.05
N TYR A 481 3.85 -27.80 -17.17
CA TYR A 481 5.19 -28.31 -16.86
C TYR A 481 5.56 -29.59 -17.61
N SER A 482 4.63 -30.21 -18.34
CA SER A 482 4.80 -31.51 -19.00
C SER A 482 5.55 -31.44 -20.34
N TYR A 483 6.52 -30.53 -20.50
CA TYR A 483 7.28 -30.37 -21.74
C TYR A 483 8.60 -31.14 -21.70
N GLY A 484 8.99 -31.71 -22.84
CA GLY A 484 10.25 -32.45 -23.01
C GLY A 484 11.23 -31.74 -23.95
N PHE A 485 12.48 -32.19 -23.98
CA PHE A 485 13.44 -31.78 -25.00
C PHE A 485 13.97 -33.02 -25.73
N LYS A 486 13.71 -33.11 -27.04
CA LYS A 486 14.16 -34.23 -27.90
C LYS A 486 14.62 -33.72 -29.25
N ALA A 487 15.65 -34.36 -29.81
CA ALA A 487 16.18 -34.04 -31.14
C ALA A 487 16.46 -32.53 -31.37
N GLY A 488 16.88 -31.81 -30.32
CA GLY A 488 17.23 -30.38 -30.41
C GLY A 488 16.04 -29.41 -30.34
N LYS A 489 14.83 -29.87 -30.01
CA LYS A 489 13.63 -29.04 -29.92
C LYS A 489 12.81 -29.36 -28.68
N TYR A 490 12.02 -28.38 -28.21
CA TYR A 490 11.02 -28.64 -27.18
C TYR A 490 9.81 -29.36 -27.78
N GLU A 491 9.32 -30.35 -27.05
CA GLU A 491 8.07 -31.04 -27.35
C GLU A 491 7.06 -30.67 -26.25
N PHE A 492 5.98 -30.01 -26.64
CA PHE A 492 4.86 -29.69 -25.76
C PHE A 492 3.73 -30.70 -25.98
N PRO A 493 3.07 -31.20 -24.92
CA PRO A 493 2.01 -32.20 -25.07
C PRO A 493 0.82 -31.62 -25.83
N GLN A 494 0.13 -32.46 -26.60
CA GLN A 494 -1.15 -32.11 -27.19
C GLN A 494 -2.24 -32.38 -26.15
N VAL A 495 -2.81 -31.32 -25.60
CA VAL A 495 -3.84 -31.44 -24.55
C VAL A 495 -5.22 -31.19 -25.12
N GLU A 496 -6.03 -32.24 -25.15
CA GLU A 496 -7.49 -32.13 -25.36
C GLU A 496 -8.19 -31.96 -24.01
N THR A 497 -9.06 -30.96 -23.92
CA THR A 497 -9.72 -30.61 -22.66
C THR A 497 -11.14 -30.11 -22.91
N ARG A 498 -11.92 -30.08 -21.85
CA ARG A 498 -13.24 -29.47 -21.81
C ARG A 498 -13.16 -28.02 -21.31
N ILE A 499 -14.01 -27.15 -21.85
CA ILE A 499 -14.27 -25.81 -21.30
C ILE A 499 -15.22 -25.94 -20.10
N LEU A 500 -14.76 -25.59 -18.91
CA LEU A 500 -15.56 -25.64 -17.67
C LEU A 500 -16.50 -24.44 -17.53
N GLN A 501 -16.08 -23.27 -17.98
CA GLN A 501 -16.87 -22.04 -17.88
C GLN A 501 -16.41 -21.01 -18.91
N VAL A 502 -17.37 -20.18 -19.35
CA VAL A 502 -17.16 -19.06 -20.25
C VAL A 502 -17.60 -17.77 -19.54
N TYR A 503 -16.87 -16.69 -19.79
CA TYR A 503 -17.14 -15.37 -19.23
C TYR A 503 -17.20 -14.31 -20.32
N LYS A 504 -18.22 -13.46 -20.27
CA LYS A 504 -18.42 -12.32 -21.15
C LYS A 504 -18.58 -11.07 -20.30
N ASN A 505 -17.85 -10.01 -20.62
CA ASN A 505 -17.85 -8.76 -19.83
C ASN A 505 -17.58 -8.96 -18.33
N GLN A 506 -16.74 -9.95 -17.98
CA GLN A 506 -16.41 -10.33 -16.60
C GLN A 506 -17.55 -10.99 -15.80
N GLU A 507 -18.63 -11.41 -16.46
CA GLU A 507 -19.75 -12.15 -15.87
C GLU A 507 -19.86 -13.56 -16.44
N ASN A 508 -20.51 -14.47 -15.71
CA ASN A 508 -20.79 -15.83 -16.19
C ASN A 508 -21.67 -15.76 -17.45
N ALA A 509 -21.26 -16.47 -18.49
CA ALA A 509 -22.02 -16.59 -19.73
C ALA A 509 -22.12 -18.06 -20.16
N ASP A 510 -23.20 -18.40 -20.85
CA ASP A 510 -23.38 -19.74 -21.42
C ASP A 510 -22.46 -19.98 -22.62
N CYS A 511 -22.20 -18.93 -23.41
CA CYS A 511 -21.35 -18.97 -24.60
C CYS A 511 -20.71 -17.61 -24.92
N LEU A 512 -19.67 -17.66 -25.76
CA LEU A 512 -19.19 -16.51 -26.55
C LEU A 512 -19.52 -16.79 -28.00
N GLU A 513 -20.15 -15.83 -28.66
CA GLU A 513 -20.43 -15.88 -30.09
C GLU A 513 -19.19 -15.50 -30.92
N GLU A 514 -19.26 -15.72 -32.23
CA GLU A 514 -18.18 -15.34 -33.15
C GLU A 514 -17.82 -13.85 -33.02
N ASN A 515 -16.51 -13.57 -33.03
CA ASN A 515 -15.88 -12.26 -32.83
C ASN A 515 -16.02 -11.65 -31.43
N GLU A 516 -16.66 -12.32 -30.46
CA GLU A 516 -16.79 -11.82 -29.11
C GLU A 516 -15.50 -12.00 -28.30
N LYS A 517 -15.19 -11.00 -27.47
CA LYS A 517 -14.11 -11.09 -26.48
C LYS A 517 -14.64 -11.60 -25.16
N GLY A 518 -13.85 -12.41 -24.48
CA GLY A 518 -14.20 -12.94 -23.18
C GLY A 518 -13.08 -13.76 -22.57
N ALA A 519 -13.45 -14.59 -21.60
CA ALA A 519 -12.52 -15.49 -20.93
C ALA A 519 -13.08 -16.90 -20.87
N VAL A 520 -12.18 -17.89 -20.83
CA VAL A 520 -12.53 -19.30 -20.72
C VAL A 520 -11.70 -19.98 -19.63
N LEU A 521 -12.36 -20.86 -18.89
CA LEU A 521 -11.73 -21.74 -17.92
C LEU A 521 -11.73 -23.17 -18.48
N LEU A 522 -10.57 -23.82 -18.49
CA LEU A 522 -10.41 -25.19 -18.99
C LEU A 522 -10.32 -26.19 -17.85
N GLU A 523 -10.68 -27.44 -18.10
CA GLU A 523 -10.51 -28.54 -17.14
C GLU A 523 -9.02 -28.89 -16.96
N ASN A 524 -8.30 -29.16 -18.05
CA ASN A 524 -6.84 -29.32 -18.04
C ASN A 524 -6.22 -28.19 -18.86
N CYS A 525 -5.41 -27.33 -18.24
CA CYS A 525 -4.82 -26.14 -18.85
C CYS A 525 -3.30 -26.28 -19.02
N GLN A 526 -2.83 -26.15 -20.26
CA GLN A 526 -1.40 -26.18 -20.60
C GLN A 526 -0.77 -24.79 -20.64
N PHE A 527 -1.60 -23.73 -20.77
CA PHE A 527 -1.15 -22.35 -20.77
C PHE A 527 -0.67 -21.94 -19.37
N TYR A 528 0.48 -21.28 -19.31
CA TYR A 528 1.02 -20.64 -18.13
C TYR A 528 0.30 -19.30 -17.92
N GLY A 529 -0.47 -19.21 -16.83
CA GLY A 529 -1.04 -17.96 -16.36
C GLY A 529 0.03 -17.06 -15.75
N GLU A 530 -0.04 -15.76 -16.04
CA GLU A 530 0.91 -14.76 -15.52
C GLU A 530 1.02 -14.86 -14.00
N GLN A 531 2.22 -15.18 -13.50
CA GLN A 531 2.56 -15.28 -12.08
C GLN A 531 4.09 -15.28 -11.89
N GLY A 532 4.56 -14.87 -10.71
CA GLY A 532 5.98 -14.93 -10.36
C GLY A 532 6.90 -14.04 -11.22
N GLY A 533 6.34 -13.03 -11.90
CA GLY A 533 7.07 -12.19 -12.84
C GLY A 533 7.17 -12.75 -14.27
N GLN A 534 6.79 -14.00 -14.51
CA GLN A 534 6.70 -14.55 -15.85
C GLN A 534 5.41 -14.12 -16.55
N ASN A 535 5.54 -13.50 -17.74
CA ASN A 535 4.40 -13.14 -18.57
C ASN A 535 3.68 -14.40 -19.08
N SER A 536 2.38 -14.26 -19.35
CA SER A 536 1.55 -15.38 -19.79
C SER A 536 1.86 -15.89 -21.20
N ASP A 537 1.45 -17.13 -21.43
CA ASP A 537 1.41 -17.69 -22.77
C ASP A 537 0.28 -17.10 -23.60
N VAL A 538 0.48 -17.22 -24.92
CA VAL A 538 -0.52 -16.94 -25.95
C VAL A 538 -0.64 -18.17 -26.85
N GLY A 539 -1.70 -18.24 -27.64
CA GLY A 539 -1.94 -19.37 -28.52
C GLY A 539 -3.38 -19.47 -28.96
N THR A 540 -3.86 -20.68 -29.22
CA THR A 540 -5.21 -20.92 -29.72
C THR A 540 -5.84 -22.18 -29.12
N LEU A 541 -7.16 -22.21 -29.11
CA LEU A 541 -7.98 -23.40 -28.89
C LEU A 541 -8.59 -23.82 -30.22
N LEU A 542 -8.57 -25.12 -30.49
CA LEU A 542 -8.89 -25.71 -31.78
C LEU A 542 -10.00 -26.76 -31.68
N ILE A 543 -10.82 -26.85 -32.73
CA ILE A 543 -11.74 -27.96 -33.00
C ILE A 543 -11.54 -28.38 -34.46
N ASP A 544 -11.30 -29.66 -34.72
CA ASP A 544 -11.03 -30.18 -36.08
C ASP A 544 -9.96 -29.37 -36.84
N ASN A 545 -8.90 -28.94 -36.13
CA ASN A 545 -7.81 -28.08 -36.62
C ASN A 545 -8.23 -26.66 -37.05
N LYS A 546 -9.43 -26.21 -36.71
CA LYS A 546 -9.90 -24.83 -36.88
C LYS A 546 -9.79 -24.07 -35.57
N VAL A 547 -9.30 -22.83 -35.62
CA VAL A 547 -9.23 -21.93 -34.46
C VAL A 547 -10.64 -21.53 -34.05
N VAL A 548 -11.03 -21.89 -32.83
CA VAL A 548 -12.32 -21.49 -32.25
C VAL A 548 -12.16 -20.35 -31.24
N PHE A 549 -10.98 -20.23 -30.63
CA PHE A 549 -10.65 -19.16 -29.68
C PHE A 549 -9.16 -18.83 -29.77
N GLU A 550 -8.84 -17.56 -29.93
CA GLU A 550 -7.47 -17.05 -29.81
C GLU A 550 -7.23 -16.59 -28.38
N VAL A 551 -6.15 -17.09 -27.77
CA VAL A 551 -5.72 -16.75 -26.41
C VAL A 551 -4.74 -15.59 -26.49
N GLU A 552 -5.20 -14.40 -26.07
CA GLU A 552 -4.40 -13.17 -26.03
C GLU A 552 -3.56 -13.09 -24.74
N SER A 553 -4.04 -13.69 -23.64
CA SER A 553 -3.30 -13.80 -22.37
C SER A 553 -3.91 -14.86 -21.45
N ALA A 554 -3.15 -15.28 -20.44
CA ALA A 554 -3.64 -16.18 -19.38
C ALA A 554 -3.30 -15.62 -18.00
N LYS A 555 -4.16 -15.80 -17.00
CA LYS A 555 -3.91 -15.30 -15.63
C LYS A 555 -4.24 -16.36 -14.59
N LYS A 556 -3.33 -16.54 -13.62
CA LYS A 556 -3.63 -17.30 -12.41
C LYS A 556 -4.38 -16.39 -11.44
N LEU A 557 -5.51 -16.85 -10.89
CA LEU A 557 -6.23 -16.06 -9.89
C LEU A 557 -5.45 -15.97 -8.57
N GLU A 558 -5.70 -14.93 -7.78
CA GLU A 558 -4.94 -14.57 -6.56
C GLU A 558 -4.91 -15.69 -5.50
N ASN A 559 -5.90 -16.58 -5.50
CA ASN A 559 -5.96 -17.75 -4.61
C ASN A 559 -5.12 -18.95 -5.10
N GLY A 560 -4.44 -18.84 -6.24
CA GLY A 560 -3.58 -19.90 -6.81
C GLY A 560 -4.33 -21.14 -7.31
N ALA A 561 -5.67 -21.16 -7.28
CA ALA A 561 -6.44 -22.37 -7.60
C ALA A 561 -6.63 -22.59 -9.10
N VAL A 562 -6.92 -21.54 -9.87
CA VAL A 562 -7.33 -21.66 -11.27
C VAL A 562 -6.60 -20.70 -12.22
N THR A 563 -6.37 -21.18 -13.45
CA THR A 563 -5.82 -20.42 -14.58
C THR A 563 -6.92 -20.12 -15.58
N VAL A 564 -7.14 -18.83 -15.88
CA VAL A 564 -8.16 -18.36 -16.82
C VAL A 564 -7.49 -17.81 -18.09
N LEU A 565 -8.04 -18.16 -19.25
CA LEU A 565 -7.56 -17.68 -20.55
C LEU A 565 -8.44 -16.54 -21.04
N PHE A 566 -7.84 -15.45 -21.49
CA PHE A 566 -8.53 -14.28 -22.03
C PHE A 566 -8.24 -14.15 -23.52
N GLY A 567 -9.25 -13.76 -24.30
CA GLY A 567 -9.07 -13.61 -25.73
C GLY A 567 -10.37 -13.45 -26.50
N ARG A 568 -10.36 -13.94 -27.74
CA ARG A 568 -11.45 -13.73 -28.71
C ARG A 568 -11.92 -15.04 -29.32
N ALA A 569 -13.22 -15.23 -29.37
CA ALA A 569 -13.85 -16.34 -30.07
C ALA A 569 -13.91 -16.07 -31.59
N PHE A 570 -13.49 -17.05 -32.39
CA PHE A 570 -13.64 -17.05 -33.85
C PHE A 570 -14.88 -17.86 -34.29
N HIS A 571 -15.34 -18.74 -33.42
CA HIS A 571 -16.57 -19.50 -33.58
C HIS A 571 -17.28 -19.57 -32.24
N ARG A 572 -18.57 -19.93 -32.24
CA ARG A 572 -19.34 -20.06 -31.01
C ARG A 572 -18.71 -21.10 -30.08
N ILE A 573 -18.27 -20.67 -28.90
CA ILE A 573 -17.76 -21.54 -27.84
C ILE A 573 -18.67 -21.47 -26.62
N HIS A 574 -18.82 -22.58 -25.92
CA HIS A 574 -19.73 -22.70 -24.78
C HIS A 574 -19.15 -23.64 -23.73
N LYS A 575 -19.78 -23.65 -22.56
CA LYS A 575 -19.48 -24.61 -21.49
C LYS A 575 -19.62 -26.05 -22.02
N ASP A 576 -18.79 -26.94 -21.50
CA ASP A 576 -18.69 -28.37 -21.85
C ASP A 576 -18.17 -28.70 -23.25
N LEU A 577 -17.88 -27.69 -24.08
CA LEU A 577 -17.24 -27.90 -25.38
C LEU A 577 -15.82 -28.46 -25.22
N ARG A 578 -15.47 -29.47 -26.03
CA ARG A 578 -14.12 -30.05 -26.07
C ARG A 578 -13.25 -29.33 -27.09
N VAL A 579 -12.05 -28.97 -26.70
CA VAL A 579 -11.08 -28.22 -27.49
C VAL A 579 -9.68 -28.80 -27.33
N ARG A 580 -8.87 -28.69 -28.37
CA ARG A 580 -7.43 -28.97 -28.34
C ARG A 580 -6.66 -27.66 -28.12
N GLN A 581 -5.67 -27.69 -27.24
CA GLN A 581 -4.82 -26.53 -26.94
C GLN A 581 -3.62 -26.48 -27.90
N GLN A 582 -3.28 -25.29 -28.39
CA GLN A 582 -2.06 -25.03 -29.15
C GLN A 582 -1.39 -23.75 -28.63
N LEU A 583 -0.18 -23.90 -28.07
CA LEU A 583 0.64 -22.79 -27.59
C LEU A 583 1.40 -22.11 -28.74
N ASP A 584 1.74 -20.83 -28.56
CA ASP A 584 2.87 -20.23 -29.28
C ASP A 584 4.18 -20.76 -28.66
N GLU A 585 4.68 -21.85 -29.24
CA GLU A 585 5.88 -22.55 -28.75
C GLU A 585 7.12 -21.65 -28.78
N LYS A 586 7.27 -20.80 -29.81
CA LYS A 586 8.42 -19.87 -29.92
C LYS A 586 8.40 -18.86 -28.78
N ARG A 587 7.22 -18.30 -28.46
CA ARG A 587 7.06 -17.41 -27.30
C ARG A 587 7.37 -18.15 -26.00
N ARG A 588 6.79 -19.33 -25.78
CA ARG A 588 7.00 -20.14 -24.56
C ARG A 588 8.49 -20.42 -24.34
N GLU A 589 9.20 -20.86 -25.37
CA GLU A 589 10.63 -21.10 -25.31
C GLU A 589 11.43 -19.83 -24.96
N GLY A 590 11.12 -18.71 -25.61
CA GLY A 590 11.77 -17.42 -25.30
C GLY A 590 11.57 -17.02 -23.84
N VAL A 591 10.35 -17.17 -23.32
CA VAL A 591 10.03 -16.87 -21.91
C VAL A 591 10.77 -17.81 -20.97
N MET A 592 10.87 -19.11 -21.28
CA MET A 592 11.65 -20.08 -20.49
C MET A 592 13.13 -19.72 -20.42
N LYS A 593 13.72 -19.27 -21.55
CA LYS A 593 15.11 -18.78 -21.61
C LYS A 593 15.30 -17.56 -20.72
N ALA A 594 14.44 -16.55 -20.86
CA ALA A 594 14.50 -15.32 -20.10
C ALA A 594 14.24 -15.54 -18.59
N HIS A 595 13.37 -16.49 -18.23
CA HIS A 595 13.10 -16.84 -16.83
C HIS A 595 14.34 -17.51 -16.21
N SER A 596 14.90 -18.51 -16.88
CA SER A 596 16.11 -19.19 -16.40
C SER A 596 17.30 -18.23 -16.30
N ALA A 597 17.42 -17.29 -17.23
CA ALA A 597 18.40 -16.21 -17.16
C ALA A 597 18.16 -15.23 -15.99
N THR A 598 16.91 -15.07 -15.54
CA THR A 598 16.60 -14.24 -14.36
C THR A 598 17.17 -14.85 -13.08
N HIS A 599 17.11 -16.18 -12.94
CA HIS A 599 17.73 -16.90 -11.81
C HIS A 599 19.26 -16.77 -11.84
N LEU A 600 19.88 -16.91 -13.02
CA LEU A 600 21.32 -16.68 -13.19
C LEU A 600 21.71 -15.25 -12.80
N LEU A 601 20.89 -14.26 -13.16
CA LEU A 601 21.13 -12.87 -12.81
C LEU A 601 21.03 -12.64 -11.30
N ASN A 602 20.01 -13.18 -10.63
CA ASN A 602 19.88 -13.07 -9.19
C ASN A 602 21.08 -13.73 -8.47
N TRP A 603 21.44 -14.95 -8.87
CA TRP A 603 22.62 -15.66 -8.37
C TRP A 603 23.90 -14.83 -8.54
N ALA A 604 24.17 -14.30 -9.74
CA ALA A 604 25.38 -13.51 -10.00
C ALA A 604 25.42 -12.20 -9.18
N LEU A 605 24.27 -11.54 -8.99
CA LEU A 605 24.17 -10.33 -8.17
C LEU A 605 24.41 -10.60 -6.69
N GLN A 606 23.89 -11.71 -6.16
CA GLN A 606 24.10 -12.12 -4.77
C GLN A 606 25.55 -12.56 -4.55
N LYS A 607 26.08 -13.38 -5.46
CA LYS A 607 27.47 -13.86 -5.41
C LYS A 607 28.49 -12.74 -5.46
N SER A 608 28.25 -11.72 -6.28
CA SER A 608 29.12 -10.54 -6.34
C SER A 608 28.97 -9.60 -5.14
N GLY A 609 27.99 -9.83 -4.26
CA GLY A 609 27.64 -8.93 -3.15
C GLY A 609 27.01 -7.61 -3.59
N LEU A 610 26.76 -7.42 -4.89
CA LEU A 610 26.22 -6.17 -5.43
C LEU A 610 24.73 -6.00 -5.11
N GLY A 611 24.00 -7.11 -5.05
CA GLY A 611 22.56 -7.10 -4.94
C GLY A 611 21.99 -8.26 -4.15
N TYR A 612 20.90 -8.02 -3.42
CA TYR A 612 20.13 -9.05 -2.71
C TYR A 612 18.63 -8.71 -2.76
N GLY A 613 17.79 -9.65 -2.34
CA GLY A 613 16.35 -9.43 -2.11
C GLY A 613 15.61 -8.90 -3.32
N GLN A 614 15.18 -9.80 -4.22
CA GLN A 614 14.35 -9.46 -5.38
C GLN A 614 13.09 -8.68 -4.94
N LYS A 615 12.88 -7.49 -5.53
CA LYS A 615 11.70 -6.64 -5.27
C LYS A 615 10.69 -6.61 -6.41
N GLY A 616 11.10 -7.07 -7.58
CA GLY A 616 10.22 -7.16 -8.74
C GLY A 616 10.90 -7.88 -9.89
N SER A 617 10.12 -8.63 -10.66
CA SER A 617 10.57 -9.23 -11.91
C SER A 617 9.49 -9.07 -12.97
N SER A 618 9.90 -9.00 -14.24
CA SER A 618 9.01 -9.15 -15.39
C SER A 618 9.82 -9.80 -16.51
N VAL A 619 9.33 -10.93 -17.00
CA VAL A 619 10.00 -11.80 -17.95
C VAL A 619 9.09 -11.98 -19.16
N ASP A 620 9.58 -11.54 -20.32
CA ASP A 620 8.95 -11.72 -21.62
C ASP A 620 9.90 -12.49 -22.55
N CYS A 621 9.43 -12.89 -23.74
CA CYS A 621 10.15 -13.83 -24.60
C CYS A 621 11.57 -13.40 -25.01
N ASN A 622 11.83 -12.09 -25.09
CA ASN A 622 13.11 -11.55 -25.55
C ASN A 622 13.77 -10.61 -24.52
N ARG A 623 13.15 -10.40 -23.35
CA ARG A 623 13.56 -9.33 -22.43
C ARG A 623 13.14 -9.64 -21.01
N LEU A 624 14.03 -9.33 -20.07
CA LEU A 624 13.74 -9.39 -18.65
C LEU A 624 14.03 -8.05 -17.96
N ARG A 625 13.24 -7.78 -16.92
CA ARG A 625 13.38 -6.68 -15.97
C ARG A 625 13.55 -7.29 -14.59
N PHE A 626 14.65 -6.95 -13.92
CA PHE A 626 14.94 -7.44 -12.58
C PHE A 626 15.20 -6.29 -11.61
N ASP A 627 14.41 -6.22 -10.55
CA ASP A 627 14.50 -5.19 -9.52
C ASP A 627 15.10 -5.79 -8.24
N TYR A 628 16.18 -5.21 -7.74
CA TYR A 628 16.98 -5.74 -6.62
C TYR A 628 17.41 -4.65 -5.65
N LEU A 629 17.70 -5.02 -4.39
CA LEU A 629 18.27 -4.12 -3.39
C LEU A 629 19.80 -4.19 -3.40
N THR A 630 20.47 -3.07 -3.14
CA THR A 630 21.93 -3.01 -2.94
C THR A 630 22.30 -2.98 -1.45
N SER A 631 23.40 -3.65 -1.10
CA SER A 631 23.93 -3.85 0.27
C SER A 631 24.48 -2.59 0.93
N GLU A 632 25.08 -1.67 0.18
CA GLU A 632 25.61 -0.39 0.71
C GLU A 632 25.32 0.81 -0.20
N GLU A 633 25.23 2.00 0.41
CA GLU A 633 25.30 3.27 -0.32
C GLU A 633 26.78 3.55 -0.65
N VAL A 634 27.05 3.78 -1.94
CA VAL A 634 28.36 4.18 -2.52
C VAL A 634 29.31 3.04 -2.93
N VAL A 635 28.86 2.16 -3.83
CA VAL A 635 29.78 1.66 -4.88
C VAL A 635 29.89 2.78 -5.92
N GLU A 636 31.10 3.27 -6.20
CA GLU A 636 31.31 4.25 -7.26
C GLU A 636 30.70 3.73 -8.58
N LYS A 637 30.12 4.65 -9.38
CA LYS A 637 29.38 4.27 -10.59
C LYS A 637 30.20 3.37 -11.52
N ASP A 638 31.50 3.64 -11.62
CA ASP A 638 32.41 2.91 -12.50
C ASP A 638 32.74 1.52 -11.93
N GLN A 639 32.99 1.40 -10.63
CA GLN A 639 33.21 0.12 -9.95
C GLN A 639 31.99 -0.80 -10.08
N LYS A 640 30.78 -0.28 -9.88
CA LYS A 640 29.54 -1.06 -10.06
C LYS A 640 29.37 -1.52 -11.50
N THR A 641 29.64 -0.63 -12.46
CA THR A 641 29.54 -1.00 -13.88
C THR A 641 30.47 -2.18 -14.15
N GLU A 642 31.68 -2.16 -13.61
CA GLU A 642 32.63 -3.26 -13.75
C GLU A 642 32.15 -4.56 -13.08
N ILE A 643 31.56 -4.48 -11.87
CA ILE A 643 30.95 -5.65 -11.23
C ILE A 643 29.83 -6.24 -12.11
N LEU A 644 28.96 -5.40 -12.69
CA LEU A 644 27.90 -5.89 -13.58
C LEU A 644 28.45 -6.55 -14.85
N LYS A 645 29.57 -6.07 -15.40
CA LYS A 645 30.25 -6.74 -16.51
C LYS A 645 30.79 -8.11 -16.09
N GLN A 646 31.33 -8.21 -14.88
CA GLN A 646 31.81 -9.47 -14.32
C GLN A 646 30.64 -10.44 -14.10
N CYS A 647 29.50 -9.97 -13.56
CA CYS A 647 28.29 -10.77 -13.47
C CYS A 647 27.82 -11.27 -14.85
N GLU A 648 27.79 -10.41 -15.87
CA GLU A 648 27.43 -10.82 -17.24
C GLU A 648 28.38 -11.90 -17.78
N LYS A 649 29.69 -11.76 -17.54
CA LYS A 649 30.69 -12.74 -17.93
C LYS A 649 30.48 -14.09 -17.21
N GLU A 650 30.25 -14.07 -15.91
CA GLU A 650 30.01 -15.27 -15.10
C GLU A 650 28.73 -15.99 -15.51
N MET A 651 27.65 -15.25 -15.76
CA MET A 651 26.41 -15.86 -16.26
C MET A 651 26.61 -16.53 -17.62
N ASN A 652 27.30 -15.88 -18.56
CA ASN A 652 27.55 -16.45 -19.89
C ASN A 652 28.54 -17.63 -19.85
N GLU A 653 29.50 -17.62 -18.92
CA GLU A 653 30.36 -18.78 -18.64
C GLU A 653 29.53 -19.96 -18.14
N PHE A 654 28.62 -19.72 -17.18
CA PHE A 654 27.72 -20.73 -16.65
C PHE A 654 26.80 -21.31 -17.74
N ILE A 655 26.26 -20.45 -18.61
CA ILE A 655 25.47 -20.86 -19.78
C ILE A 655 26.29 -21.75 -20.73
N ARG A 656 27.56 -21.39 -20.98
CA ARG A 656 28.43 -22.15 -21.89
C ARG A 656 28.77 -23.54 -21.34
N VAL A 657 29.08 -23.65 -20.05
CA VAL A 657 29.32 -24.94 -19.38
C VAL A 657 28.04 -25.78 -19.39
N GLY A 658 26.90 -25.12 -19.20
CA GLY A 658 25.60 -25.75 -19.15
C GLY A 658 25.34 -26.45 -17.81
N GLY A 659 24.14 -26.99 -17.68
CA GLY A 659 23.69 -27.65 -16.47
C GLY A 659 22.23 -28.05 -16.62
N GLU A 660 21.86 -29.20 -16.07
CA GLU A 660 20.47 -29.65 -16.07
C GLU A 660 19.66 -28.82 -15.08
N THR A 661 18.43 -28.45 -15.48
CA THR A 661 17.47 -27.85 -14.56
C THR A 661 16.77 -28.93 -13.76
N ILE A 662 16.98 -28.92 -12.44
CA ILE A 662 16.41 -29.88 -11.51
C ILE A 662 15.25 -29.23 -10.78
N VAL A 663 14.11 -29.90 -10.76
CA VAL A 663 12.89 -29.42 -10.11
C VAL A 663 12.49 -30.41 -9.03
N ASN A 664 12.41 -29.96 -7.80
CA ASN A 664 12.00 -30.76 -6.66
C ASN A 664 10.83 -30.10 -5.93
N GLU A 665 10.00 -30.90 -5.28
CA GLU A 665 9.00 -30.42 -4.32
C GLU A 665 9.49 -30.71 -2.90
N THR A 666 9.40 -29.73 -2.02
CA THR A 666 9.79 -29.86 -0.61
C THR A 666 8.87 -29.04 0.28
N THR A 667 8.95 -29.22 1.60
CA THR A 667 8.22 -28.36 2.55
C THR A 667 8.92 -27.00 2.67
N ILE A 668 8.23 -26.03 3.22
CA ILE A 668 8.80 -24.69 3.46
C ILE A 668 10.01 -24.77 4.40
N GLU A 669 9.95 -25.64 5.42
CA GLU A 669 11.07 -25.92 6.31
C GLU A 669 12.23 -26.60 5.57
N GLY A 670 11.93 -27.57 4.69
CA GLY A 670 12.94 -28.19 3.84
C GLY A 670 13.63 -27.20 2.92
N ALA A 671 12.88 -26.24 2.35
CA ALA A 671 13.45 -25.18 1.52
C ALA A 671 14.36 -24.23 2.33
N LYS A 672 14.00 -23.88 3.58
CA LYS A 672 14.84 -23.05 4.46
C LYS A 672 16.20 -23.69 4.78
N ASN A 673 16.29 -25.01 4.72
CA ASN A 673 17.52 -25.76 4.97
C ASN A 673 18.45 -25.84 3.74
N ILE A 674 18.05 -25.27 2.59
CA ILE A 674 18.89 -25.20 1.39
C ILE A 674 19.86 -24.02 1.54
N GLU A 675 21.14 -24.32 1.73
CA GLU A 675 22.20 -23.35 2.05
C GLU A 675 22.36 -22.24 0.99
N ASN A 676 22.24 -22.59 -0.29
CA ASN A 676 22.40 -21.66 -1.41
C ASN A 676 21.08 -21.13 -1.98
N LEU A 677 19.98 -21.22 -1.24
CA LEU A 677 18.68 -20.70 -1.68
C LEU A 677 18.72 -19.17 -1.81
N GLN A 678 18.44 -18.63 -3.00
CA GLN A 678 18.41 -17.18 -3.23
C GLN A 678 17.05 -16.53 -2.98
N SER A 679 16.01 -17.33 -2.72
CA SER A 679 14.66 -16.85 -2.41
C SER A 679 14.51 -16.51 -0.92
N ASP A 680 13.99 -15.32 -0.63
CA ASP A 680 13.58 -14.95 0.74
C ASP A 680 12.33 -15.75 1.15
N ILE A 681 12.49 -16.78 1.98
CA ILE A 681 11.36 -17.50 2.58
C ILE A 681 10.87 -16.69 3.78
N LYS A 682 9.75 -15.98 3.59
CA LYS A 682 9.10 -15.25 4.68
C LYS A 682 8.64 -16.19 5.80
N GLU A 683 8.84 -15.77 7.06
CA GLU A 683 8.52 -16.54 8.26
C GLU A 683 7.02 -16.80 8.46
N ASP A 684 6.16 -16.04 7.79
CA ASP A 684 4.69 -16.11 7.84
C ASP A 684 4.10 -17.26 6.99
N ARG A 685 4.89 -17.87 6.10
CA ARG A 685 4.48 -19.03 5.29
C ARG A 685 4.76 -20.36 6.00
N ILE A 686 4.49 -20.49 7.30
CA ILE A 686 4.67 -21.78 8.00
C ILE A 686 3.36 -22.59 7.93
N GLY A 687 3.41 -23.73 7.24
CA GLY A 687 2.31 -24.69 7.11
C GLY A 687 2.70 -25.91 6.25
N GLU A 688 1.84 -26.94 6.19
CA GLU A 688 2.01 -28.20 5.43
C GLU A 688 1.89 -28.03 3.90
N SER A 689 2.31 -26.90 3.33
CA SER A 689 2.24 -26.61 1.90
C SER A 689 3.55 -26.94 1.19
N SER A 690 3.50 -27.77 0.15
CA SER A 690 4.64 -28.09 -0.72
C SER A 690 5.07 -26.88 -1.55
N VAL A 691 6.38 -26.64 -1.65
CA VAL A 691 7.01 -25.61 -2.48
C VAL A 691 7.84 -26.25 -3.58
N ARG A 692 7.71 -25.72 -4.79
CA ARG A 692 8.53 -26.08 -5.94
C ARG A 692 9.86 -25.34 -5.90
N VAL A 693 10.96 -26.09 -5.79
CA VAL A 693 12.33 -25.58 -5.81
C VAL A 693 12.98 -25.92 -7.14
N VAL A 694 13.58 -24.93 -7.78
CA VAL A 694 14.27 -25.04 -9.06
C VAL A 694 15.75 -24.79 -8.85
N SER A 695 16.57 -25.76 -9.24
CA SER A 695 18.03 -25.66 -9.27
C SER A 695 18.52 -25.66 -10.72
N LEU A 696 19.37 -24.70 -11.07
CA LEU A 696 20.02 -24.63 -12.38
C LEU A 696 21.43 -25.24 -12.26
N GLY A 697 21.51 -26.57 -12.33
CA GLY A 697 22.74 -27.35 -12.16
C GLY A 697 22.81 -28.09 -10.81
N THR A 698 23.98 -28.68 -10.53
CA THR A 698 24.26 -29.41 -9.28
C THR A 698 25.48 -28.82 -8.57
N GLY A 699 25.47 -28.81 -7.24
CA GLY A 699 26.55 -28.26 -6.41
C GLY A 699 26.08 -27.14 -5.49
N SER A 700 27.01 -26.57 -4.71
CA SER A 700 26.73 -25.48 -3.76
C SER A 700 26.77 -24.08 -4.39
N ASP A 701 27.42 -23.93 -5.55
CA ASP A 701 27.58 -22.66 -6.27
C ASP A 701 26.74 -22.63 -7.55
N VAL A 702 25.43 -22.86 -7.39
CA VAL A 702 24.45 -22.84 -8.49
C VAL A 702 23.21 -22.01 -8.10
N PRO A 703 22.46 -21.47 -9.09
CA PRO A 703 21.19 -20.81 -8.83
C PRO A 703 20.12 -21.80 -8.33
N VAL A 704 19.56 -21.55 -7.15
CA VAL A 704 18.48 -22.30 -6.52
C VAL A 704 17.43 -21.34 -5.97
N GLU A 705 16.19 -21.45 -6.46
CA GLU A 705 15.08 -20.60 -6.04
C GLU A 705 13.78 -21.38 -5.89
N CYS A 706 12.91 -20.90 -4.99
CA CYS A 706 11.53 -21.33 -4.90
C CYS A 706 10.73 -20.67 -6.05
N CYS A 707 10.51 -21.40 -7.14
CA CYS A 707 9.91 -20.84 -8.35
C CYS A 707 8.86 -21.75 -8.98
N SER A 708 7.75 -21.14 -9.39
CA SER A 708 6.64 -21.81 -10.10
C SER A 708 6.67 -21.58 -11.61
N GLY A 709 7.74 -20.99 -12.16
CA GLY A 709 7.90 -20.70 -13.58
C GLY A 709 8.21 -21.90 -14.46
N THR A 710 8.14 -21.70 -15.77
CA THR A 710 8.68 -22.65 -16.76
C THR A 710 10.14 -22.31 -17.06
N HIS A 711 11.00 -23.32 -17.05
CA HIS A 711 12.46 -23.20 -17.21
C HIS A 711 12.97 -24.07 -18.34
N VAL A 712 14.12 -23.70 -18.89
CA VAL A 712 14.81 -24.53 -19.88
C VAL A 712 15.27 -25.85 -19.27
N HIS A 713 15.29 -26.95 -20.03
CA HIS A 713 15.80 -28.24 -19.57
C HIS A 713 17.30 -28.23 -19.29
N ASN A 714 18.05 -27.50 -20.12
CA ASN A 714 19.48 -27.25 -19.89
C ASN A 714 19.78 -25.77 -20.06
N ILE A 715 20.63 -25.24 -19.19
CA ILE A 715 20.97 -23.82 -19.11
C ILE A 715 21.64 -23.32 -20.39
N ASN A 716 22.37 -24.18 -21.12
CA ASN A 716 22.98 -23.82 -22.41
C ASN A 716 21.94 -23.34 -23.45
N MET A 717 20.67 -23.70 -23.29
CA MET A 717 19.58 -23.27 -24.16
C MET A 717 19.20 -21.80 -23.99
N VAL A 718 19.61 -21.15 -22.89
CA VAL A 718 19.56 -19.69 -22.77
C VAL A 718 20.38 -19.04 -23.88
N SER A 719 21.42 -19.74 -24.38
CA SER A 719 22.36 -19.34 -25.42
C SER A 719 23.26 -18.18 -24.98
N GLU A 720 22.68 -17.04 -24.64
CA GLU A 720 23.42 -15.85 -24.23
C GLU A 720 22.54 -14.91 -23.40
N ILE A 721 23.16 -14.14 -22.51
CA ILE A 721 22.51 -13.03 -21.78
C ILE A 721 23.35 -11.74 -21.94
N ALA A 722 22.67 -10.62 -22.18
CA ALA A 722 23.30 -9.30 -22.24
C ALA A 722 22.53 -8.29 -21.37
N ILE A 723 23.23 -7.62 -20.46
CA ILE A 723 22.68 -6.54 -19.62
C ILE A 723 22.68 -5.26 -20.45
N LEU A 724 21.51 -4.66 -20.67
CA LEU A 724 21.38 -3.42 -21.44
C LEU A 724 21.52 -2.17 -20.56
N SER A 725 20.97 -2.21 -19.35
CA SER A 725 21.03 -1.05 -18.45
C SER A 725 20.81 -1.43 -16.99
N ASP A 726 21.38 -0.64 -16.10
CA ASP A 726 21.14 -0.64 -14.66
C ASP A 726 20.75 0.78 -14.20
N LYS A 727 19.55 0.93 -13.61
CA LYS A 727 18.99 2.23 -13.20
C LYS A 727 18.59 2.22 -11.73
N SER A 728 18.82 3.34 -11.04
CA SER A 728 18.29 3.55 -9.69
C SER A 728 16.80 3.88 -9.78
N MET A 729 15.98 3.19 -8.99
CA MET A 729 14.52 3.40 -8.88
C MET A 729 14.13 4.06 -7.55
N GLY A 730 15.09 4.25 -6.64
CA GLY A 730 14.88 4.78 -5.30
C GLY A 730 16.07 4.48 -4.40
N HIS A 731 15.90 4.64 -3.09
CA HIS A 731 16.89 4.23 -2.09
C HIS A 731 17.15 2.72 -2.18
N ARG A 732 18.40 2.32 -2.46
CA ARG A 732 18.86 0.92 -2.61
C ARG A 732 18.18 0.08 -3.68
N LEU A 733 17.02 0.47 -4.18
CA LEU A 733 16.29 -0.22 -5.23
C LEU A 733 16.86 0.14 -6.61
N ARG A 734 17.27 -0.90 -7.33
CA ARG A 734 17.82 -0.80 -8.68
C ARG A 734 17.06 -1.71 -9.63
N ARG A 735 17.09 -1.36 -10.90
CA ARG A 735 16.44 -2.08 -11.99
C ARG A 735 17.44 -2.39 -13.08
N ILE A 736 17.63 -3.67 -13.36
CA ILE A 736 18.34 -4.18 -14.52
C ILE A 736 17.34 -4.48 -15.63
N ILE A 737 17.72 -4.13 -16.85
CA ILE A 737 17.10 -4.62 -18.08
C ILE A 737 18.14 -5.48 -18.78
N ALA A 738 17.77 -6.71 -19.13
CA ALA A 738 18.61 -7.61 -19.90
C ALA A 738 17.79 -8.30 -21.02
N VAL A 739 18.51 -8.87 -21.98
CA VAL A 739 17.97 -9.64 -23.10
C VAL A 739 18.70 -10.98 -23.20
N THR A 740 18.07 -11.97 -23.83
CA THR A 740 18.59 -13.33 -23.93
C THR A 740 18.52 -13.89 -25.33
N GLY A 741 19.31 -14.93 -25.63
CA GLY A 741 19.25 -15.66 -26.88
C GLY A 741 19.56 -14.81 -28.11
N GLU A 742 18.74 -14.95 -29.16
CA GLU A 742 18.91 -14.23 -30.44
C GLU A 742 18.94 -12.70 -30.26
N GLU A 743 18.13 -12.16 -29.34
CA GLU A 743 18.09 -10.71 -29.09
C GLU A 743 19.40 -10.22 -28.45
N ALA A 744 20.01 -11.01 -27.56
CA ALA A 744 21.31 -10.69 -26.98
C ALA A 744 22.42 -10.68 -28.05
N GLN A 745 22.42 -11.68 -28.94
CA GLN A 745 23.34 -11.75 -30.08
C GLN A 745 23.18 -10.55 -31.01
N SER A 746 21.94 -10.21 -31.38
CA SER A 746 21.65 -9.04 -32.22
C SER A 746 22.11 -7.73 -31.57
N CYS A 747 21.96 -7.59 -30.26
CA CYS A 747 22.46 -6.42 -29.52
C CYS A 747 24.00 -6.32 -29.56
N ARG A 748 24.72 -7.45 -29.47
CA ARG A 748 26.19 -7.46 -29.58
C ARG A 748 26.68 -7.20 -31.00
N GLU A 749 26.03 -7.77 -32.00
CA GLU A 749 26.32 -7.49 -33.42
C GLU A 749 26.15 -6.00 -33.71
N TYR A 750 25.03 -5.41 -33.30
CA TYR A 750 24.80 -3.98 -33.44
C TYR A 750 25.86 -3.13 -32.72
N ALA A 751 26.28 -3.53 -31.51
CA ALA A 751 27.36 -2.85 -30.79
C ALA A 751 28.71 -2.91 -31.53
N ASN A 752 29.02 -4.04 -32.19
CA ASN A 752 30.22 -4.20 -33.00
C ASN A 752 30.16 -3.36 -34.29
N GLU A 753 29.02 -3.35 -34.99
CA GLU A 753 28.81 -2.50 -36.17
C GLU A 753 29.01 -1.02 -35.83
N VAL A 754 28.38 -0.56 -34.74
CA VAL A 754 28.52 0.82 -34.24
C VAL A 754 29.97 1.13 -33.89
N TYR A 755 30.67 0.21 -33.23
CA TYR A 755 32.07 0.40 -32.86
C TYR A 755 32.97 0.56 -34.09
N GLU A 756 32.86 -0.34 -35.08
CA GLU A 756 33.65 -0.28 -36.31
C GLU A 756 33.29 0.94 -37.17
N GLU A 757 32.00 1.32 -37.24
CA GLU A 757 31.58 2.54 -37.92
C GLU A 757 32.26 3.78 -37.30
N LEU A 758 32.26 3.90 -35.97
CA LEU A 758 32.87 5.04 -35.28
C LEU A 758 34.39 5.05 -35.42
N LYS A 759 35.03 3.89 -35.39
CA LYS A 759 36.49 3.74 -35.55
C LYS A 759 36.96 4.22 -36.92
N ASN A 760 36.18 3.93 -37.97
CA ASN A 760 36.44 4.31 -39.35
C ASN A 760 36.07 5.77 -39.70
N LYS A 761 35.53 6.54 -38.75
CA LYS A 761 35.19 7.96 -38.92
C LYS A 761 36.25 8.89 -38.32
N GLU A 762 36.43 10.05 -38.96
CA GLU A 762 37.22 11.16 -38.44
C GLU A 762 36.66 11.67 -37.09
N PRO A 763 37.50 12.18 -36.17
CA PRO A 763 37.05 12.58 -34.82
C PRO A 763 35.87 13.56 -34.79
N LYS A 764 35.78 14.47 -35.77
CA LYS A 764 34.67 15.43 -35.90
C LYS A 764 33.35 14.76 -36.30
N GLU A 765 33.40 13.66 -37.04
CA GLU A 765 32.22 12.93 -37.51
C GLU A 765 31.70 11.93 -36.48
N ARG A 766 32.56 11.42 -35.60
CA ARG A 766 32.19 10.51 -34.50
C ARG A 766 31.10 11.08 -33.60
N VAL A 767 31.19 12.37 -33.25
CA VAL A 767 30.19 13.05 -32.39
C VAL A 767 28.83 13.16 -33.08
N LYS A 768 28.81 13.35 -34.41
CA LYS A 768 27.58 13.44 -35.20
C LYS A 768 26.95 12.06 -35.38
N ALA A 769 27.76 11.03 -35.65
CA ALA A 769 27.32 9.64 -35.73
C ALA A 769 26.78 9.14 -34.37
N ALA A 770 27.43 9.51 -33.26
CA ALA A 770 27.04 9.10 -31.91
C ALA A 770 25.62 9.53 -31.51
N LYS A 771 25.09 10.61 -32.10
CA LYS A 771 23.71 11.06 -31.88
C LYS A 771 22.64 10.17 -32.55
N LYS A 772 23.04 9.34 -33.52
CA LYS A 772 22.15 8.44 -34.26
C LYS A 772 22.12 7.02 -33.68
N ILE A 773 23.00 6.71 -32.73
CA ILE A 773 23.11 5.39 -32.10
C ILE A 773 21.91 5.15 -31.18
N ASP A 774 21.29 3.97 -31.30
CA ASP A 774 20.34 3.50 -30.31
C ASP A 774 21.06 2.86 -29.12
N TRP A 775 21.42 3.71 -28.15
CA TRP A 775 22.11 3.28 -26.93
C TRP A 775 21.31 2.28 -26.08
N LYS A 776 20.01 2.12 -26.31
CA LYS A 776 19.20 1.14 -25.58
C LYS A 776 19.46 -0.29 -26.03
N ARG A 777 20.01 -0.49 -27.23
CA ARG A 777 20.37 -1.79 -27.81
C ARG A 777 21.82 -2.18 -27.57
N ILE A 778 22.65 -1.29 -27.00
CA ILE A 778 24.06 -1.56 -26.75
C ILE A 778 24.22 -2.19 -25.37
N PRO A 779 24.75 -3.42 -25.26
CA PRO A 779 25.06 -4.04 -23.97
C PRO A 779 25.97 -3.17 -23.11
N LEU A 780 25.75 -3.19 -21.81
CA LEU A 780 26.46 -2.38 -20.82
C LEU A 780 27.98 -2.61 -20.89
N VAL A 781 28.41 -3.85 -21.17
CA VAL A 781 29.81 -4.23 -21.37
C VAL A 781 30.46 -3.48 -22.55
N ASP A 782 29.69 -3.17 -23.60
CA ASP A 782 30.16 -2.53 -24.84
C ASP A 782 30.08 -1.00 -24.79
N GLN A 783 29.24 -0.44 -23.93
CA GLN A 783 29.03 1.00 -23.82
C GLN A 783 30.33 1.77 -23.51
N SER A 784 31.21 1.22 -22.66
CA SER A 784 32.49 1.86 -22.33
C SER A 784 33.45 1.92 -23.52
N ARG A 785 33.51 0.82 -24.30
CA ARG A 785 34.32 0.69 -25.52
C ARG A 785 33.87 1.67 -26.60
N ILE A 786 32.56 1.82 -26.79
CA ILE A 786 32.01 2.73 -27.80
C ILE A 786 32.17 4.19 -27.34
N SER A 787 31.91 4.45 -26.06
CA SER A 787 32.07 5.79 -25.47
C SER A 787 33.50 6.31 -25.54
N SER A 788 34.51 5.46 -25.37
CA SER A 788 35.91 5.88 -25.46
C SER A 788 36.28 6.32 -26.87
N VAL A 789 35.80 5.63 -27.92
CA VAL A 789 36.01 6.01 -29.33
C VAL A 789 35.38 7.37 -29.65
N VAL A 790 34.20 7.66 -29.10
CA VAL A 790 33.53 8.96 -29.23
C VAL A 790 34.28 10.07 -28.47
N LYS A 791 34.84 9.75 -27.29
CA LYS A 791 35.52 10.70 -26.41
C LYS A 791 36.98 10.99 -26.76
N LEU A 792 37.59 10.23 -27.67
CA LEU A 792 38.90 10.54 -28.26
C LEU A 792 38.82 11.87 -29.04
N LYS A 793 38.79 12.98 -28.31
CA LYS A 793 39.25 14.28 -28.77
C LYS A 793 40.76 14.15 -28.94
N LYS A 794 41.24 14.59 -30.10
CA LYS A 794 42.65 14.68 -30.45
C LYS A 794 43.53 15.08 -29.28
#